data_AF-A0AAF0ZL51-F1
#
_entry.id   AF-A0AAF0ZL51-F1
#
_cell.length_a   1.000
_cell.length_b   1.000
_cell.length_c   1.000
_cell.angle_alpha   90.00
_cell.angle_beta   90.00
_cell.angle_gamma   90.00
#
_symmetry.space_group_name_H-M   'P 1'
#
loop_
_entity.id
_entity.type
_entity.pdbx_description
1 polymer ?
#
loop_
_entity_poly.entity_id
_entity_poly.type
_entity_poly.pdbx_seq_one_letter_code
_entity_poly.pdbx_strand_id
1 'polypeptide(L)'
;MILPSHVEIPPQEVYVYGLGYDATSDEYKILRIDTHDKKPDEILALKSGSWRKIEETSGRMSVTKISDRELCLAFLHGAFHWIGHCPRNSVVSFNISDEMYGEISLPGILVGVYVLGLVVMGVSVLGGKLCLYHKHEDFDIWVLKAYGVKKSWTKWFTIPSNEVARDCVIIPINRFSDDEVLLSYFCWKGMAMEIQKKNKVSEDRLSDLPESILLHILSKILDDNESIVRTSVLSTRWRFLWMSVPLSLFYSLPHPLLRYTEKDVSDFIASINRDLYYWRSSEKIVEFRVILPWYNTSYVKDVDLWVHFATKVAMVECFTVGFDKESNSRYEFPQFAYKNKYLKSLDLRKCELNPCGSINWSRLTFLSIASLNLTDGVLEKVLSGCPNLEDLELKNVLGISRLEVRSMKLTYLSILDCQNENDDIQIEILAPHLKYLELFGYCNKICLNPRNVASLVSTIIFLEFDEECNLEKECSYLKELLHGVGHVEKLELGPWCIQCMSILELKDWKSPPSNRKFLKLNISLESLDISGIYSFIQSSLDIETLVIDWYEYEWENLSLSYKDDDDEYSKWFETHDSNCSLRHLKTINFIDFYGSLSENKSILSLVKYLLKNATMLEKFMVAAILKGSNASRDYVKMEHEFLSFPRSSPNASIVFSS
;
A
#
# COMPACT_ATOMS: atom_id res chain seq x y z
N MET A 1 1.96 6.89 23.31
CA MET A 1 2.06 8.14 22.52
C MET A 1 1.69 7.74 21.10
N ILE A 2 0.46 8.04 20.69
CA ILE A 2 -0.08 7.68 19.38
C ILE A 2 0.37 8.80 18.44
N LEU A 3 1.24 8.48 17.48
CA LEU A 3 1.57 9.42 16.40
C LEU A 3 0.36 9.50 15.45
N PRO A 4 -0.02 10.69 14.95
CA PRO A 4 -1.14 10.82 14.02
C PRO A 4 -0.83 10.12 12.70
N SER A 5 -1.80 9.35 12.21
CA SER A 5 -1.81 8.77 10.87
C SER A 5 -2.07 9.86 9.82
N HIS A 6 -1.22 9.89 8.78
CA HIS A 6 -1.27 10.75 7.60
C HIS A 6 -0.82 12.20 7.79
N VAL A 7 0.44 12.46 7.37
CA VAL A 7 0.88 13.78 6.90
C VAL A 7 0.92 13.68 5.38
N GLU A 8 -0.01 14.36 4.70
CA GLU A 8 0.06 14.57 3.26
C GLU A 8 1.34 15.35 2.94
N ILE A 9 2.19 14.81 2.06
CA ILE A 9 3.37 15.52 1.56
C ILE A 9 2.97 16.17 0.22
N PRO A 10 2.80 17.50 0.15
CA PRO A 10 2.52 18.18 -1.12
C PRO A 10 3.75 18.18 -2.05
N PRO A 11 3.57 18.30 -3.37
CA PRO A 11 4.66 18.17 -4.34
C PRO A 11 5.56 19.41 -4.41
N GLN A 12 6.88 19.17 -4.51
CA GLN A 12 7.98 20.10 -4.85
C GLN A 12 8.09 21.40 -4.04
N GLU A 13 8.06 21.32 -2.71
CA GLU A 13 8.50 22.40 -1.83
C GLU A 13 9.73 21.93 -1.03
N VAL A 14 10.91 22.53 -1.28
CA VAL A 14 12.15 22.16 -0.58
C VAL A 14 12.17 22.88 0.77
N TYR A 15 11.58 22.26 1.79
CA TYR A 15 11.74 22.70 3.18
C TYR A 15 12.90 21.98 3.84
N VAL A 16 13.59 22.68 4.75
CA VAL A 16 14.50 22.04 5.71
C VAL A 16 13.82 21.95 7.06
N TYR A 17 13.89 20.76 7.65
CA TYR A 17 13.25 20.45 8.93
C TYR A 17 14.29 20.31 10.04
N GLY A 18 13.89 20.68 11.26
CA GLY A 18 14.61 20.41 12.49
C GLY A 18 13.67 19.92 13.57
N LEU A 19 14.08 18.88 14.32
CA LEU A 19 13.39 18.39 15.50
C LEU A 19 14.21 18.72 16.75
N GLY A 20 13.59 19.33 17.75
CA GLY A 20 14.25 19.77 18.97
C GLY A 20 13.35 19.62 20.19
N TYR A 21 13.94 19.35 21.35
CA TYR A 21 13.21 19.31 22.62
C TYR A 21 13.33 20.67 23.33
N ASP A 22 12.20 21.28 23.64
CA ASP A 22 12.11 22.51 24.40
C ASP A 22 11.92 22.21 25.89
N ALA A 23 12.95 22.47 26.69
CA ALA A 23 12.89 22.27 28.13
C ALA A 23 11.96 23.27 28.84
N THR A 24 11.63 24.41 28.22
CA THR A 24 10.76 25.43 28.84
C THR A 24 9.29 25.07 28.76
N SER A 25 8.83 24.53 27.62
CA SER A 25 7.46 24.01 27.46
C SER A 25 7.35 22.48 27.67
N ASP A 26 8.48 21.82 27.98
CA ASP A 26 8.59 20.38 28.20
C ASP A 26 8.05 19.55 27.01
N GLU A 27 8.35 19.96 25.78
CA GLU A 27 7.82 19.27 24.60
C GLU A 27 8.79 19.25 23.43
N TYR A 28 8.55 18.33 22.49
CA TYR A 28 9.24 18.34 21.22
C TYR A 28 8.57 19.30 20.24
N LYS A 29 9.39 20.08 19.53
CA LYS A 29 8.98 21.03 18.50
C LYS A 29 9.65 20.69 17.17
N ILE A 30 8.92 20.80 16.07
CA ILE A 30 9.46 20.67 14.70
C ILE A 30 9.47 22.06 14.07
N LEU A 31 10.64 22.51 13.63
CA LEU A 31 10.83 23.72 12.84
C LEU A 31 10.88 23.33 11.36
N ARG A 32 10.17 24.05 10.50
CA ARG A 32 10.31 23.98 9.03
C ARG A 32 10.66 25.35 8.47
N ILE A 33 11.71 25.41 7.65
CA ILE A 33 12.20 26.62 7.00
C ILE A 33 12.11 26.42 5.48
N ASP A 34 11.56 27.41 4.77
CA ASP A 34 11.51 27.40 3.31
C ASP A 34 12.89 27.78 2.74
N THR A 35 13.50 26.88 1.98
CA THR A 35 14.85 27.13 1.41
C THR A 35 14.89 28.28 0.42
N HIS A 36 13.75 28.60 -0.20
CA HIS A 36 13.64 29.71 -1.15
C HIS A 36 13.24 31.04 -0.51
N ASP A 37 12.97 31.06 0.80
CA ASP A 37 12.53 32.24 1.57
C ASP A 37 11.32 32.96 0.93
N LYS A 38 10.43 32.20 0.29
CA LYS A 38 9.16 32.66 -0.29
C LYS A 38 8.01 32.57 0.70
N LYS A 39 8.13 31.74 1.73
CA LYS A 39 7.11 31.50 2.76
C LYS A 39 7.68 31.76 4.16
N PRO A 40 6.82 32.12 5.14
CA PRO A 40 7.26 32.29 6.52
C PRO A 40 7.66 30.94 7.11
N ASP A 41 8.65 30.97 8.01
CA ASP A 41 9.08 29.80 8.76
C ASP A 41 7.97 29.39 9.74
N GLU A 42 7.84 28.08 9.98
CA GLU A 42 6.74 27.52 10.76
C GLU A 42 7.24 26.52 11.80
N ILE A 43 6.56 26.46 12.93
CA ILE A 43 6.88 25.59 14.05
C ILE A 43 5.66 24.79 14.48
N LEU A 44 5.87 23.50 14.73
CA LEU A 44 4.86 22.56 15.22
C LEU A 44 5.23 22.15 16.65
N ALA A 45 4.33 22.41 17.60
CA ALA A 45 4.41 21.87 18.95
C ALA A 45 3.73 20.49 18.99
N LEU A 46 4.47 19.43 19.34
CA LEU A 46 3.92 18.06 19.24
C LEU A 46 2.82 17.79 20.27
N LYS A 47 2.81 18.44 21.43
CA LYS A 47 1.71 18.25 22.41
C LYS A 47 0.39 18.84 21.90
N SER A 48 0.44 19.96 21.18
CA SER A 48 -0.77 20.61 20.62
C SER A 48 -1.16 20.07 19.24
N GLY A 49 -0.22 19.46 18.51
CA GLY A 49 -0.45 18.90 17.17
C GLY A 49 -0.72 19.96 16.09
N SER A 50 -0.40 21.23 16.36
CA SER A 50 -0.76 22.36 15.48
C SER A 50 0.47 23.11 14.96
N TRP A 51 0.54 23.31 13.65
CA TRP A 51 1.50 24.22 13.02
C TRP A 51 1.13 25.67 13.27
N ARG A 52 2.12 26.51 13.49
CA ARG A 52 1.97 27.97 13.54
C ARG A 52 3.12 28.67 12.83
N LYS A 53 2.83 29.83 12.27
CA LYS A 53 3.82 30.71 11.63
C LYS A 53 4.62 31.44 12.71
N ILE A 54 5.91 31.58 12.48
CA ILE A 54 6.79 32.41 13.31
C ILE A 54 6.52 33.87 12.96
N GLU A 55 6.37 34.72 13.98
CA GLU A 55 6.00 36.13 13.80
C GLU A 55 7.13 36.94 13.14
N GLU A 56 6.77 37.96 12.35
CA GLU A 56 7.75 38.88 11.74
C GLU A 56 8.55 39.68 12.78
N THR A 57 8.01 39.81 14.00
CA THR A 57 8.59 40.50 15.16
C THR A 57 9.71 39.72 15.84
N SER A 58 9.94 38.45 15.51
CA SER A 58 10.97 37.54 16.07
C SER A 58 12.43 37.95 15.80
N GLY A 59 12.66 39.17 15.32
CA GLY A 59 13.96 39.63 14.84
C GLY A 59 14.39 38.94 13.55
N ARG A 60 13.43 38.36 12.80
CA ARG A 60 13.67 37.75 11.48
C ARG A 60 14.21 38.82 10.55
N MET A 61 15.53 38.85 10.37
CA MET A 61 16.14 39.64 9.30
C MET A 61 15.58 39.12 7.97
N SER A 62 15.46 39.98 6.95
CA SER A 62 14.91 39.67 5.60
C SER A 62 15.72 38.62 4.80
N VAL A 63 16.41 37.69 5.46
CA VAL A 63 17.59 37.05 4.94
C VAL A 63 17.84 35.69 5.61
N THR A 64 17.13 34.65 5.16
CA THR A 64 17.37 33.25 5.57
C THR A 64 17.44 32.32 4.37
N LYS A 65 18.29 32.64 3.38
CA LYS A 65 18.67 31.65 2.37
C LYS A 65 19.54 30.58 3.04
N ILE A 66 18.90 29.47 3.40
CA ILE A 66 19.56 28.20 3.71
C ILE A 66 20.33 27.76 2.47
N SER A 67 21.53 27.21 2.66
CA SER A 67 22.28 26.63 1.54
C SER A 67 21.48 25.46 0.95
N ASP A 68 21.34 25.36 -0.37
CA ASP A 68 20.70 24.23 -1.08
C ASP A 68 21.33 22.85 -0.75
N ARG A 69 22.37 22.82 0.08
CA ARG A 69 23.14 21.64 0.49
C ARG A 69 23.03 21.31 1.99
N GLU A 70 22.27 22.08 2.77
CA GLU A 70 21.99 21.76 4.18
C GLU A 70 20.81 20.78 4.27
N LEU A 71 21.09 19.57 4.73
CA LEU A 71 20.11 18.47 4.77
C LEU A 71 19.29 18.41 6.06
N CYS A 72 19.76 19.06 7.14
CA CYS A 72 19.06 19.16 8.43
C CYS A 72 19.65 20.30 9.29
N LEU A 73 18.86 20.81 10.24
CA LEU A 73 19.28 21.87 11.16
C LEU A 73 20.05 21.31 12.38
N ALA A 74 21.14 21.97 12.78
CA ALA A 74 21.95 21.57 13.94
C ALA A 74 21.32 22.06 15.26
N PHE A 75 20.87 21.14 16.13
CA PHE A 75 20.20 21.50 17.39
C PHE A 75 21.13 21.45 18.61
N LEU A 76 21.34 22.59 19.28
CA LEU A 76 22.17 22.71 20.49
C LEU A 76 21.60 23.77 21.44
N HIS A 77 21.62 23.50 22.75
CA HIS A 77 21.21 24.47 23.79
C HIS A 77 19.83 25.13 23.56
N GLY A 78 18.85 24.36 23.07
CA GLY A 78 17.51 24.88 22.81
C GLY A 78 17.39 25.70 21.52
N ALA A 79 18.41 25.72 20.66
CA ALA A 79 18.37 26.44 19.39
C ALA A 79 18.78 25.58 18.19
N PHE A 80 18.13 25.80 17.06
CA PHE A 80 18.55 25.31 15.75
C PHE A 80 19.59 26.23 15.14
N HIS A 81 20.56 25.67 14.40
CA HIS A 81 21.66 26.41 13.80
C HIS A 81 21.89 25.99 12.35
N TRP A 82 22.22 26.97 11.51
CA TRP A 82 22.52 26.77 10.09
C TRP A 82 23.35 27.94 9.54
N ILE A 83 23.85 27.82 8.31
CA ILE A 83 24.56 28.90 7.62
C ILE A 83 23.57 29.83 6.92
N GLY A 84 23.56 31.11 7.32
CA GLY A 84 22.80 32.16 6.65
C GLY A 84 23.61 32.91 5.60
N HIS A 85 22.96 33.30 4.49
CA HIS A 85 23.57 34.09 3.41
C HIS A 85 23.08 35.53 3.40
N CYS A 86 24.00 36.51 3.51
CA CYS A 86 23.82 37.95 3.28
C CYS A 86 23.23 38.74 4.49
N PRO A 87 23.56 40.03 4.71
CA PRO A 87 24.65 40.80 4.10
C PRO A 87 26.04 40.38 4.55
N ARG A 88 26.14 39.50 5.56
CA ARG A 88 27.37 38.88 6.03
C ARG A 88 27.10 37.41 6.33
N ASN A 89 28.04 36.54 5.97
CA ASN A 89 27.91 35.12 6.27
C ASN A 89 28.09 34.89 7.77
N SER A 90 27.13 34.22 8.38
CA SER A 90 27.09 33.92 9.80
C SER A 90 26.37 32.61 10.06
N VAL A 91 26.60 32.05 11.25
CA VAL A 91 25.77 30.96 11.75
C VAL A 91 24.52 31.60 12.35
N VAL A 92 23.37 31.34 11.73
CA VAL A 92 22.07 31.75 12.25
C VAL A 92 21.67 30.77 13.35
N SER A 93 21.08 31.28 14.43
CA SER A 93 20.47 30.47 15.47
C SER A 93 19.00 30.81 15.62
N PHE A 94 18.12 29.84 15.82
CA PHE A 94 16.72 30.05 16.19
C PHE A 94 16.41 29.32 17.48
N ASN A 95 16.11 30.05 18.54
CA ASN A 95 15.79 29.48 19.85
C ASN A 95 14.31 29.08 19.89
N ILE A 96 14.02 27.81 20.21
CA ILE A 96 12.64 27.29 20.15
C ILE A 96 11.78 27.65 21.36
N SER A 97 12.40 28.15 22.43
CA SER A 97 11.73 28.52 23.69
C SER A 97 11.17 29.94 23.63
N ASP A 98 11.94 30.91 23.13
CA ASP A 98 11.53 32.31 22.98
C ASP A 98 11.26 32.71 21.52
N GLU A 99 11.54 31.81 20.57
CA GLU A 99 11.32 31.99 19.13
C GLU A 99 12.06 33.18 18.52
N MET A 100 13.22 33.47 19.09
CA MET A 100 14.06 34.57 18.63
C MET A 100 15.19 34.06 17.74
N TYR A 101 15.41 34.79 16.65
CA TYR A 101 16.60 34.60 15.81
C TYR A 101 17.82 35.26 16.47
N GLY A 102 18.97 34.64 16.27
CA GLY A 102 20.28 35.12 16.72
C GLY A 102 21.35 34.88 15.66
N GLU A 103 22.50 35.53 15.85
CA GLU A 103 23.61 35.50 14.91
C GLU A 103 24.94 35.22 15.62
N ILE A 104 25.68 34.23 15.14
CA ILE A 104 27.02 33.89 15.58
C ILE A 104 27.99 34.16 14.43
N SER A 105 28.94 35.09 14.66
CA SER A 105 29.94 35.47 13.65
C SER A 105 30.88 34.30 13.31
N LEU A 106 31.23 34.15 12.03
CA LEU A 106 32.18 33.14 11.56
C LEU A 106 33.63 33.44 12.02
N PRO A 107 34.53 32.42 12.03
CA PRO A 107 35.96 32.63 12.23
C PRO A 107 36.53 33.60 11.18
N GLY A 108 37.35 34.57 11.59
CA GLY A 108 37.85 35.65 10.71
C GLY A 108 38.59 35.18 9.44
N ILE A 109 39.20 33.99 9.47
CA ILE A 109 39.88 33.35 8.34
C ILE A 109 38.90 32.96 7.22
N LEU A 110 37.64 32.65 7.55
CA LEU A 110 36.64 32.13 6.62
C LEU A 110 35.83 33.22 5.90
N VAL A 111 35.93 34.47 6.38
CA VAL A 111 35.23 35.61 5.77
C VAL A 111 35.79 35.93 4.38
N GLY A 112 37.08 35.72 4.14
CA GLY A 112 37.73 35.98 2.84
C GLY A 112 37.60 34.85 1.82
N VAL A 113 37.51 33.60 2.27
CA VAL A 113 37.52 32.40 1.41
C VAL A 113 36.15 32.16 0.75
N TYR A 114 35.06 32.50 1.44
CA TYR A 114 33.70 32.27 0.95
C TYR A 114 33.27 33.22 -0.20
N VAL A 115 33.91 34.39 -0.32
CA VAL A 115 33.63 35.41 -1.37
C VAL A 115 33.95 34.88 -2.78
N LEU A 116 34.76 33.83 -2.90
CA LEU A 116 35.15 33.23 -4.17
C LEU A 116 34.17 32.15 -4.69
N GLY A 117 33.12 31.81 -3.94
CA GLY A 117 32.06 30.86 -4.39
C GLY A 117 32.51 29.40 -4.53
N LEU A 118 33.68 29.04 -3.99
CA LEU A 118 34.35 27.74 -4.21
C LEU A 118 34.33 26.79 -2.99
N VAL A 119 33.64 27.12 -1.90
CA VAL A 119 33.75 26.37 -0.62
C VAL A 119 32.40 25.81 -0.16
N VAL A 120 32.37 24.50 0.08
CA VAL A 120 31.25 23.83 0.78
C VAL A 120 31.39 24.11 2.27
N MET A 121 30.42 24.75 2.91
CA MET A 121 30.37 24.97 4.37
C MET A 121 29.05 24.49 4.97
N GLY A 122 29.07 24.14 6.25
CA GLY A 122 27.86 23.84 7.02
C GLY A 122 28.12 23.79 8.52
N VAL A 123 27.06 23.58 9.30
CA VAL A 123 27.10 23.52 10.76
C VAL A 123 26.63 22.16 11.24
N SER A 124 27.27 21.61 12.27
CA SER A 124 26.82 20.39 12.95
C SER A 124 27.08 20.46 14.46
N VAL A 125 26.54 19.48 15.19
CA VAL A 125 26.79 19.33 16.63
C VAL A 125 27.62 18.08 16.86
N LEU A 126 28.86 18.26 17.32
CA LEU A 126 29.78 17.15 17.58
C LEU A 126 30.15 17.14 19.06
N GLY A 127 29.89 16.02 19.74
CA GLY A 127 30.21 15.87 21.17
C GLY A 127 29.59 16.97 22.05
N GLY A 128 28.37 17.41 21.71
CA GLY A 128 27.67 18.49 22.43
C GLY A 128 28.22 19.90 22.18
N LYS A 129 29.00 20.12 21.12
CA LYS A 129 29.55 21.42 20.75
C LYS A 129 29.16 21.82 19.34
N LEU A 130 28.88 23.11 19.16
CA LEU A 130 28.59 23.66 17.85
C LEU A 130 29.87 23.69 17.01
N CYS A 131 29.81 23.04 15.85
CA CYS A 131 30.92 22.89 14.94
C CYS A 131 30.58 23.48 13.58
N LEU A 132 31.55 24.18 12.99
CA LEU A 132 31.52 24.70 11.64
C LEU A 132 32.50 23.89 10.81
N TYR A 133 32.06 23.30 9.71
CA TYR A 133 32.93 22.56 8.81
C TYR A 133 32.99 23.23 7.45
N HIS A 134 34.15 23.16 6.79
CA HIS A 134 34.32 23.66 5.43
C HIS A 134 35.30 22.83 4.61
N LYS A 135 35.09 22.80 3.30
CA LYS A 135 35.98 22.15 2.32
C LYS A 135 36.47 23.15 1.29
N HIS A 136 37.77 23.41 1.26
CA HIS A 136 38.44 24.22 0.22
C HIS A 136 39.49 23.37 -0.50
N GLU A 137 40.67 23.22 0.10
CA GLU A 137 41.66 22.21 -0.29
C GLU A 137 41.42 20.99 0.60
N ASP A 138 41.68 21.13 1.90
CA ASP A 138 41.37 20.14 2.92
C ASP A 138 39.98 20.35 3.56
N PHE A 139 39.51 19.36 4.31
CA PHE A 139 38.26 19.41 5.07
C PHE A 139 38.54 19.81 6.52
N ASP A 140 38.20 21.04 6.88
CA ASP A 140 38.48 21.64 8.18
C ASP A 140 37.23 21.64 9.06
N ILE A 141 37.39 21.29 10.34
CA ILE A 141 36.34 21.41 11.35
C ILE A 141 36.78 22.39 12.44
N TRP A 142 35.95 23.39 12.68
CA TRP A 142 36.09 24.42 13.71
C TRP A 142 35.06 24.18 14.81
N VAL A 143 35.46 24.35 16.05
CA VAL A 143 34.57 24.22 17.22
C VAL A 143 34.42 25.56 17.92
N LEU A 144 33.19 25.88 18.30
CA LEU A 144 32.88 27.04 19.13
C LEU A 144 33.14 26.66 20.59
N LYS A 145 34.22 27.17 21.20
CA LYS A 145 34.58 26.81 22.59
C LYS A 145 33.62 27.37 23.63
N ALA A 146 33.12 28.58 23.41
CA ALA A 146 32.17 29.25 24.27
C ALA A 146 30.98 29.70 23.43
N TYR A 147 29.83 29.07 23.66
CA TYR A 147 28.61 29.30 22.92
C TYR A 147 28.21 30.80 22.95
N GLY A 148 27.89 31.37 21.78
CA GLY A 148 27.58 32.81 21.62
C GLY A 148 28.76 33.79 21.67
N VAL A 149 29.99 33.35 21.96
CA VAL A 149 31.17 34.24 22.04
C VAL A 149 31.88 34.33 20.69
N LYS A 150 31.77 35.47 20.01
CA LYS A 150 32.26 35.74 18.63
C LYS A 150 33.71 35.34 18.34
N LYS A 151 34.60 35.36 19.33
CA LYS A 151 36.05 35.06 19.16
C LYS A 151 36.47 33.69 19.73
N SER A 152 35.54 32.79 20.02
CA SER A 152 35.85 31.49 20.65
C SER A 152 36.04 30.33 19.68
N TRP A 153 35.87 30.56 18.37
CA TRP A 153 36.14 29.56 17.35
C TRP A 153 37.60 29.13 17.38
N THR A 154 37.82 27.83 17.49
CA THR A 154 39.15 27.22 17.39
C THR A 154 39.08 26.14 16.33
N LYS A 155 40.05 26.09 15.41
CA LYS A 155 40.18 24.96 14.49
C LYS A 155 40.44 23.71 15.32
N TRP A 156 39.59 22.70 15.16
CA TRP A 156 39.68 21.48 15.95
C TRP A 156 40.59 20.46 15.27
N PHE A 157 40.43 20.22 13.96
CA PHE A 157 41.31 19.39 13.14
C PHE A 157 41.07 19.64 11.63
N THR A 158 41.98 19.12 10.81
CA THR A 158 41.98 19.19 9.34
C THR A 158 42.09 17.76 8.82
N ILE A 159 41.20 17.37 7.89
CA ILE A 159 41.25 16.09 7.19
C ILE A 159 41.80 16.35 5.77
N PRO A 160 42.94 15.76 5.41
CA PRO A 160 43.58 15.96 4.10
C PRO A 160 42.66 15.61 2.92
N SER A 161 42.71 16.40 1.86
CA SER A 161 41.88 16.25 0.66
C SER A 161 41.97 14.91 -0.07
N ASN A 162 43.08 14.18 0.11
CA ASN A 162 43.30 12.84 -0.44
C ASN A 162 42.55 11.75 0.35
N GLU A 163 42.09 12.06 1.56
CA GLU A 163 41.34 11.16 2.44
C GLU A 163 39.83 11.40 2.37
N VAL A 164 39.38 12.36 1.56
CA VAL A 164 37.99 12.79 1.45
C VAL A 164 37.59 12.89 -0.01
N ALA A 165 36.47 12.27 -0.41
CA ALA A 165 36.03 12.24 -1.81
C ALA A 165 35.85 13.66 -2.39
N ARG A 166 36.46 13.94 -3.56
CA ARG A 166 36.55 15.30 -4.15
C ARG A 166 35.19 15.89 -4.54
N ASP A 167 34.25 15.07 -4.99
CA ASP A 167 32.96 15.52 -5.53
C ASP A 167 31.73 15.22 -4.65
N CYS A 168 31.94 15.03 -3.33
CA CYS A 168 30.87 14.76 -2.37
C CYS A 168 30.59 15.96 -1.45
N VAL A 169 29.32 16.14 -1.05
CA VAL A 169 28.96 16.93 0.12
C VAL A 169 29.31 16.09 1.36
N ILE A 170 30.14 16.64 2.24
CA ILE A 170 30.57 15.96 3.46
C ILE A 170 29.92 16.62 4.66
N ILE A 171 29.29 15.82 5.52
CA ILE A 171 28.63 16.29 6.74
C ILE A 171 29.17 15.50 7.93
N PRO A 172 29.80 16.15 8.92
CA PRO A 172 30.20 15.47 10.14
C PRO A 172 28.97 15.24 11.03
N ILE A 173 28.64 13.97 11.26
CA ILE A 173 27.43 13.54 11.98
C ILE A 173 27.68 13.45 13.48
N ASN A 174 28.78 12.83 13.88
CA ASN A 174 29.04 12.56 15.29
C ASN A 174 30.53 12.57 15.60
N ARG A 175 30.86 12.81 16.87
CA ARG A 175 32.18 12.60 17.43
C ARG A 175 32.09 11.59 18.56
N PHE A 176 32.87 10.54 18.45
CA PHE A 176 32.95 9.49 19.45
C PHE A 176 33.88 9.89 20.61
N SER A 177 33.82 9.15 21.72
CA SER A 177 34.61 9.45 22.92
C SER A 177 36.12 9.29 22.73
N ASP A 178 36.53 8.63 21.65
CA ASP A 178 37.91 8.42 21.21
C ASP A 178 38.39 9.48 20.21
N ASP A 179 37.61 10.56 20.05
CA ASP A 179 37.86 11.66 19.12
C ASP A 179 37.72 11.27 17.62
N GLU A 180 37.15 10.10 17.30
CA GLU A 180 36.74 9.76 15.93
C GLU A 180 35.56 10.62 15.47
N VAL A 181 35.53 10.98 14.18
CA VAL A 181 34.44 11.77 13.60
C VAL A 181 33.78 10.97 12.49
N LEU A 182 32.48 10.71 12.63
CA LEU A 182 31.67 10.07 11.60
C LEU A 182 31.35 11.09 10.53
N LEU A 183 31.74 10.81 9.29
CA LEU A 183 31.44 11.64 8.12
C LEU A 183 30.38 10.96 7.25
N SER A 184 29.37 11.73 6.88
CA SER A 184 28.43 11.42 5.82
C SER A 184 28.94 11.95 4.50
N TYR A 185 28.87 11.16 3.45
CA TYR A 185 29.14 11.57 2.08
C TYR A 185 27.88 11.49 1.24
N PHE A 186 27.52 12.60 0.61
CA PHE A 186 26.45 12.67 -0.37
C PHE A 186 27.04 12.94 -1.76
N CYS A 187 26.82 12.00 -2.67
CA CYS A 187 27.12 12.16 -4.10
C CYS A 187 25.86 11.94 -4.94
N TRP A 188 25.83 12.43 -6.17
CA TRP A 188 24.67 12.25 -7.08
C TRP A 188 24.39 10.78 -7.48
N LYS A 189 25.19 9.82 -7.00
CA LYS A 189 25.04 8.37 -7.21
C LYS A 189 24.63 7.59 -5.94
N GLY A 190 24.35 8.27 -4.83
CA GLY A 190 23.95 7.64 -3.55
C GLY A 190 24.66 8.23 -2.33
N MET A 191 24.26 7.79 -1.13
CA MET A 191 24.83 8.20 0.15
C MET A 191 25.81 7.13 0.65
N ALA A 192 27.00 7.52 1.11
CA ALA A 192 28.00 6.64 1.70
C ALA A 192 28.45 7.19 3.08
N MET A 193 28.78 6.31 4.03
CA MET A 193 29.31 6.70 5.35
C MET A 193 30.70 6.10 5.54
N GLU A 194 31.65 6.90 6.03
CA GLU A 194 33.02 6.45 6.28
C GLU A 194 33.46 6.88 7.69
N ILE A 195 34.17 6.00 8.39
CA ILE A 195 34.70 6.24 9.74
C ILE A 195 36.22 6.39 9.65
N GLN A 196 36.77 7.49 10.16
CA GLN A 196 38.22 7.70 10.28
C GLN A 196 38.69 7.53 11.73
N LYS A 197 39.71 6.70 11.95
CA LYS A 197 40.06 6.11 13.27
C LYS A 197 41.24 6.75 14.01
N LYS A 198 41.12 6.86 15.34
CA LYS A 198 42.25 6.84 16.29
C LYS A 198 41.80 6.37 17.70
N ASN A 199 42.41 5.30 18.21
CA ASN A 199 41.94 4.52 19.38
C ASN A 199 42.14 5.15 20.79
N LYS A 200 41.09 5.11 21.66
CA LYS A 200 41.13 4.54 23.05
C LYS A 200 39.71 4.37 23.67
N VAL A 201 39.52 3.28 24.44
CA VAL A 201 38.26 2.68 24.95
C VAL A 201 37.52 3.47 26.06
N SER A 202 36.17 3.51 26.00
CA SER A 202 35.25 3.81 27.12
C SER A 202 34.13 2.73 27.22
N GLU A 203 33.50 2.60 28.39
CA GLU A 203 32.59 1.49 28.77
C GLU A 203 31.18 1.59 28.12
N ASP A 204 30.76 0.50 27.47
CA ASP A 204 29.47 0.35 26.78
C ASP A 204 28.43 -0.40 27.65
N ARG A 205 27.54 0.34 28.30
CA ARG A 205 26.47 -0.19 29.16
C ARG A 205 25.35 -0.92 28.40
N LEU A 206 25.21 -0.68 27.09
CA LEU A 206 24.25 -1.42 26.26
C LEU A 206 24.77 -2.82 25.98
N SER A 207 26.09 -2.99 25.86
CA SER A 207 26.72 -4.31 25.73
C SER A 207 26.62 -5.18 26.99
N ASP A 208 26.28 -4.61 28.15
CA ASP A 208 26.07 -5.40 29.37
C ASP A 208 24.70 -6.11 29.42
N LEU A 209 23.77 -5.75 28.53
CA LEU A 209 22.44 -6.36 28.49
C LEU A 209 22.50 -7.82 27.99
N PRO A 210 21.64 -8.71 28.51
CA PRO A 210 21.49 -10.07 27.98
C PRO A 210 21.15 -10.06 26.49
N GLU A 211 21.67 -11.02 25.74
CA GLU A 211 21.49 -11.13 24.29
C GLU A 211 20.01 -11.15 23.88
N SER A 212 19.15 -11.80 24.67
CA SER A 212 17.70 -11.83 24.45
C SER A 212 17.06 -10.45 24.46
N ILE A 213 17.54 -9.53 25.30
CA ILE A 213 17.05 -8.15 25.36
C ILE A 213 17.58 -7.35 24.16
N LEU A 214 18.82 -7.60 23.73
CA LEU A 214 19.40 -6.95 22.56
C LEU A 214 18.66 -7.36 21.27
N LEU A 215 18.40 -8.65 21.10
CA LEU A 215 17.57 -9.17 20.01
C LEU A 215 16.15 -8.64 20.07
N HIS A 216 15.58 -8.47 21.27
CA HIS A 216 14.27 -7.83 21.42
C HIS A 216 14.31 -6.37 20.97
N ILE A 217 15.33 -5.59 21.33
CA ILE A 217 15.50 -4.20 20.89
C ILE A 217 15.61 -4.15 19.36
N LEU A 218 16.43 -5.01 18.75
CA LEU A 218 16.56 -5.07 17.29
C LEU A 218 15.24 -5.45 16.61
N SER A 219 14.45 -6.35 17.21
CA SER A 219 13.11 -6.69 16.73
C SER A 219 12.09 -5.55 16.83
N LYS A 220 12.44 -4.40 17.43
CA LYS A 220 11.60 -3.20 17.48
C LYS A 220 12.09 -2.08 16.59
N ILE A 221 13.23 -2.24 15.93
CA ILE A 221 13.84 -1.27 14.98
C ILE A 221 13.51 -1.69 13.52
N LEU A 222 12.52 -2.58 13.33
CA LEU A 222 12.23 -3.35 12.10
C LEU A 222 11.78 -2.55 10.87
N ASP A 223 11.74 -1.22 10.90
CA ASP A 223 11.24 -0.45 9.75
C ASP A 223 12.24 -0.43 8.56
N ASP A 224 13.51 -0.80 8.80
CA ASP A 224 14.54 -0.90 7.77
C ASP A 224 15.65 -1.92 8.13
N ASN A 225 15.88 -2.91 7.25
CA ASN A 225 16.92 -3.94 7.44
C ASN A 225 18.34 -3.35 7.49
N GLU A 226 18.60 -2.26 6.76
CA GLU A 226 19.91 -1.62 6.79
C GLU A 226 20.17 -1.03 8.18
N SER A 227 19.16 -0.44 8.80
CA SER A 227 19.25 0.12 10.15
C SER A 227 19.54 -0.93 11.21
N ILE A 228 19.02 -2.15 11.06
CA ILE A 228 19.36 -3.29 11.94
C ILE A 228 20.85 -3.65 11.76
N VAL A 229 21.32 -3.75 10.52
CA VAL A 229 22.74 -4.02 10.23
C VAL A 229 23.64 -2.90 10.76
N ARG A 230 23.22 -1.64 10.70
CA ARG A 230 23.99 -0.50 11.24
C ARG A 230 24.27 -0.65 12.72
N THR A 231 23.44 -1.37 13.49
CA THR A 231 23.74 -1.63 14.90
C THR A 231 25.00 -2.47 15.11
N SER A 232 25.47 -3.21 14.09
CA SER A 232 26.69 -4.02 14.14
C SER A 232 27.97 -3.22 14.41
N VAL A 233 27.95 -1.90 14.18
CA VAL A 233 29.11 -1.02 14.41
C VAL A 233 29.12 -0.42 15.82
N LEU A 234 28.06 -0.61 16.62
CA LEU A 234 27.96 -0.04 17.97
C LEU A 234 29.00 -0.64 18.92
N SER A 235 29.23 -1.95 18.86
CA SER A 235 30.26 -2.63 19.64
C SER A 235 30.58 -4.03 19.08
N THR A 236 31.61 -4.69 19.64
CA THR A 236 31.92 -6.09 19.31
C THR A 236 30.78 -7.05 19.61
N ARG A 237 29.92 -6.75 20.60
CA ARG A 237 28.78 -7.58 20.99
C ARG A 237 27.62 -7.46 20.01
N TRP A 238 27.39 -6.28 19.43
CA TRP A 238 26.31 -6.05 18.48
C TRP A 238 26.63 -6.54 17.07
N ARG A 239 27.90 -6.79 16.77
CA ARG A 239 28.43 -7.10 15.42
C ARG A 239 27.64 -8.17 14.66
N PHE A 240 27.17 -9.20 15.36
CA PHE A 240 26.53 -10.36 14.73
C PHE A 240 25.05 -10.54 15.13
N LEU A 241 24.52 -9.71 16.02
CA LEU A 241 23.15 -9.89 16.53
C LEU A 241 22.08 -9.78 15.44
N TRP A 242 22.32 -8.93 14.44
CA TRP A 242 21.43 -8.78 13.29
C TRP A 242 21.24 -10.09 12.51
N MET A 243 22.19 -11.03 12.56
CA MET A 243 22.10 -12.31 11.84
C MET A 243 20.99 -13.21 12.39
N SER A 244 20.67 -13.10 13.69
CA SER A 244 19.67 -13.94 14.36
C SER A 244 18.28 -13.28 14.43
N VAL A 245 18.14 -12.05 13.93
CA VAL A 245 16.86 -11.34 13.85
C VAL A 245 16.09 -11.83 12.61
N PRO A 246 14.77 -12.06 12.70
CA PRO A 246 13.96 -12.35 11.51
C PRO A 246 13.96 -11.15 10.55
N LEU A 247 14.41 -11.36 9.31
CA LEU A 247 14.47 -10.32 8.27
C LEU A 247 13.46 -10.59 7.14
N SER A 248 12.92 -9.52 6.57
CA SER A 248 12.09 -9.55 5.35
C SER A 248 12.75 -8.71 4.28
N LEU A 249 13.19 -9.33 3.19
CA LEU A 249 13.91 -8.68 2.11
C LEU A 249 12.94 -8.33 0.96
N PHE A 250 12.74 -7.04 0.71
CA PHE A 250 11.87 -6.55 -0.36
C PHE A 250 12.67 -5.74 -1.38
N TYR A 251 12.60 -6.17 -2.63
CA TYR A 251 13.24 -5.51 -3.76
C TYR A 251 12.18 -5.20 -4.82
N SER A 252 11.97 -3.90 -5.07
CA SER A 252 11.15 -3.40 -6.16
C SER A 252 11.69 -2.04 -6.61
N LEU A 253 11.56 -1.72 -7.89
CA LEU A 253 11.92 -0.40 -8.40
C LEU A 253 10.86 0.65 -8.02
N PRO A 254 11.25 1.94 -7.85
CA PRO A 254 10.34 2.96 -7.32
C PRO A 254 9.23 3.34 -8.32
N HIS A 255 7.97 2.99 -8.02
CA HIS A 255 6.73 3.32 -8.75
C HIS A 255 6.59 2.75 -10.19
N PRO A 256 5.57 1.87 -10.47
CA PRO A 256 5.39 1.18 -11.76
C PRO A 256 5.23 2.06 -13.02
N LEU A 257 4.81 3.32 -12.82
CA LEU A 257 4.50 4.29 -13.88
C LEU A 257 5.75 5.01 -14.42
N LEU A 258 6.90 4.88 -13.76
CA LEU A 258 8.15 5.43 -14.28
C LEU A 258 8.65 4.63 -15.49
N ARG A 259 9.26 5.34 -16.44
CA ARG A 259 9.98 4.72 -17.57
C ARG A 259 11.38 4.38 -17.12
N TYR A 260 11.63 3.11 -16.85
CA TYR A 260 12.98 2.59 -16.62
C TYR A 260 13.64 2.21 -17.95
N THR A 261 14.96 2.33 -17.99
CA THR A 261 15.79 1.79 -19.07
C THR A 261 16.28 0.39 -18.72
N GLU A 262 16.79 -0.36 -19.71
CA GLU A 262 17.45 -1.65 -19.45
C GLU A 262 18.64 -1.52 -18.51
N LYS A 263 19.34 -0.38 -18.57
CA LYS A 263 20.47 -0.10 -17.68
C LYS A 263 20.02 0.03 -16.22
N ASP A 264 18.90 0.72 -15.96
CA ASP A 264 18.38 0.88 -14.61
C ASP A 264 18.01 -0.48 -14.00
N VAL A 265 17.38 -1.36 -14.78
CA VAL A 265 17.05 -2.73 -14.37
C VAL A 265 18.31 -3.56 -14.13
N SER A 266 19.30 -3.46 -15.01
CA SER A 266 20.58 -4.15 -14.85
C SER A 266 21.35 -3.70 -13.60
N ASP A 267 21.39 -2.39 -13.33
CA ASP A 267 22.04 -1.83 -12.15
C ASP A 267 21.32 -2.27 -10.86
N PHE A 268 19.98 -2.36 -10.91
CA PHE A 268 19.16 -2.88 -9.83
C PHE A 268 19.42 -4.37 -9.57
N ILE A 269 19.45 -5.20 -10.61
CA ILE A 269 19.79 -6.64 -10.52
C ILE A 269 21.17 -6.82 -9.89
N ALA A 270 22.16 -6.05 -10.34
CA ALA A 270 23.51 -6.09 -9.79
C ALA A 270 23.53 -5.69 -8.30
N SER A 271 22.69 -4.74 -7.89
CA SER A 271 22.50 -4.38 -6.48
C SER A 271 21.95 -5.55 -5.67
N ILE A 272 20.86 -6.17 -6.12
CA ILE A 272 20.26 -7.34 -5.46
C ILE A 272 21.30 -8.44 -5.29
N ASN A 273 22.01 -8.80 -6.36
CA ASN A 273 23.01 -9.87 -6.32
C ASN A 273 24.14 -9.59 -5.32
N ARG A 274 24.57 -8.34 -5.20
CA ARG A 274 25.57 -7.92 -4.20
C ARG A 274 25.00 -8.06 -2.78
N ASP A 275 23.75 -7.67 -2.59
CA ASP A 275 23.09 -7.73 -1.28
C ASP A 275 22.85 -9.18 -0.86
N LEU A 276 22.49 -10.09 -1.79
CA LEU A 276 22.36 -11.52 -1.50
C LEU A 276 23.66 -12.16 -1.00
N TYR A 277 24.82 -11.70 -1.49
CA TYR A 277 26.11 -12.15 -0.97
C TYR A 277 26.28 -11.79 0.52
N TYR A 278 25.75 -10.64 0.94
CA TYR A 278 25.74 -10.21 2.33
C TYR A 278 24.72 -10.99 3.16
N TRP A 279 23.49 -11.11 2.66
CA TRP A 279 22.38 -11.74 3.38
C TRP A 279 22.51 -13.24 3.57
N ARG A 280 23.39 -13.92 2.80
CA ARG A 280 23.68 -15.36 2.99
C ARG A 280 24.18 -15.71 4.41
N SER A 281 24.67 -14.72 5.16
CA SER A 281 25.13 -14.90 6.54
C SER A 281 24.04 -14.70 7.59
N SER A 282 22.83 -14.30 7.19
CA SER A 282 21.68 -14.26 8.08
C SER A 282 21.19 -15.68 8.37
N GLU A 283 20.85 -15.94 9.63
CA GLU A 283 20.32 -17.23 10.09
C GLU A 283 18.80 -17.32 9.89
N LYS A 284 18.12 -16.19 9.69
CA LYS A 284 16.65 -16.14 9.68
C LYS A 284 16.09 -15.10 8.73
N ILE A 285 15.97 -15.46 7.45
CA ILE A 285 15.21 -14.68 6.46
C ILE A 285 13.83 -15.31 6.34
N VAL A 286 12.79 -14.56 6.71
CA VAL A 286 11.41 -15.04 6.73
C VAL A 286 10.76 -14.83 5.37
N GLU A 287 10.94 -13.65 4.78
CA GLU A 287 10.35 -13.27 3.51
C GLU A 287 11.42 -12.75 2.54
N PHE A 288 11.29 -13.15 1.29
CA PHE A 288 12.09 -12.62 0.20
C PHE A 288 11.19 -12.36 -1.02
N ARG A 289 11.09 -11.09 -1.40
CA ARG A 289 10.21 -10.62 -2.47
C ARG A 289 11.02 -9.80 -3.47
N VAL A 290 10.92 -10.17 -4.74
CA VAL A 290 11.55 -9.44 -5.85
C VAL A 290 10.54 -9.20 -6.95
N ILE A 291 10.27 -7.94 -7.27
CA ILE A 291 9.40 -7.54 -8.38
C ILE A 291 10.21 -6.71 -9.37
N LEU A 292 10.25 -7.18 -10.61
CA LEU A 292 10.89 -6.48 -11.73
C LEU A 292 9.84 -5.82 -12.62
N PRO A 293 10.19 -4.75 -13.34
CA PRO A 293 9.23 -4.07 -14.20
C PRO A 293 8.91 -4.89 -15.45
N TRP A 294 9.83 -5.70 -15.98
CA TRP A 294 9.60 -6.64 -17.08
C TRP A 294 10.63 -7.77 -17.04
N TYR A 295 10.36 -8.86 -17.74
CA TYR A 295 11.33 -9.95 -17.91
C TYR A 295 12.14 -9.78 -19.19
N ASN A 296 13.43 -10.15 -19.11
CA ASN A 296 14.33 -10.26 -20.25
C ASN A 296 15.19 -11.52 -20.07
N THR A 297 15.34 -12.31 -21.13
CA THR A 297 16.07 -13.59 -21.11
C THR A 297 17.54 -13.46 -20.71
N SER A 298 18.13 -12.27 -20.85
CA SER A 298 19.50 -11.99 -20.39
C SER A 298 19.69 -12.16 -18.87
N TYR A 299 18.64 -11.99 -18.08
CA TYR A 299 18.68 -12.04 -16.61
C TYR A 299 18.20 -13.38 -16.02
N VAL A 300 17.94 -14.41 -16.85
CA VAL A 300 17.42 -15.71 -16.38
C VAL A 300 18.28 -16.31 -15.26
N LYS A 301 19.61 -16.18 -15.36
CA LYS A 301 20.56 -16.70 -14.37
C LYS A 301 20.50 -15.94 -13.05
N ASP A 302 20.21 -14.65 -13.09
CA ASP A 302 20.06 -13.81 -11.91
C ASP A 302 18.76 -14.15 -11.18
N VAL A 303 17.66 -14.31 -11.90
CA VAL A 303 16.38 -14.74 -11.31
C VAL A 303 16.50 -16.16 -10.74
N ASP A 304 17.14 -17.09 -11.45
CA ASP A 304 17.44 -18.44 -10.95
C ASP A 304 18.29 -18.40 -9.67
N LEU A 305 19.27 -17.50 -9.59
CA LEU A 305 20.07 -17.28 -8.39
C LEU A 305 19.19 -16.84 -7.22
N TRP A 306 18.20 -15.99 -7.45
CA TRP A 306 17.27 -15.53 -6.42
C TRP A 306 16.36 -16.66 -5.94
N VAL A 307 15.80 -17.45 -6.85
CA VAL A 307 15.00 -18.63 -6.50
C VAL A 307 15.86 -19.65 -5.75
N HIS A 308 17.10 -19.86 -6.17
CA HIS A 308 18.04 -20.74 -5.47
C HIS A 308 18.35 -20.22 -4.06
N PHE A 309 18.64 -18.94 -3.92
CA PHE A 309 18.87 -18.31 -2.62
C PHE A 309 17.68 -18.52 -1.70
N ALA A 310 16.47 -18.19 -2.15
CA ALA A 310 15.23 -18.34 -1.39
C ALA A 310 15.00 -19.78 -0.95
N THR A 311 15.15 -20.74 -1.86
CA THR A 311 14.70 -22.13 -1.66
C THR A 311 15.75 -23.07 -1.11
N LYS A 312 17.05 -22.74 -1.19
CA LYS A 312 18.16 -23.60 -0.80
C LYS A 312 19.13 -22.98 0.20
N VAL A 313 19.31 -21.66 0.17
CA VAL A 313 20.29 -20.97 1.02
C VAL A 313 19.60 -20.38 2.24
N ALA A 314 18.69 -19.43 2.01
CA ALA A 314 17.94 -18.72 3.04
C ALA A 314 16.76 -19.54 3.58
N MET A 315 16.23 -20.46 2.78
CA MET A 315 15.13 -21.37 3.14
C MET A 315 13.92 -20.61 3.71
N VAL A 316 13.51 -19.57 2.97
CA VAL A 316 12.49 -18.61 3.40
C VAL A 316 11.12 -19.28 3.57
N GLU A 317 10.27 -18.68 4.40
CA GLU A 317 8.88 -19.12 4.56
C GLU A 317 7.97 -18.49 3.51
N CYS A 318 8.26 -17.25 3.09
CA CYS A 318 7.49 -16.50 2.11
C CYS A 318 8.39 -16.09 0.94
N PHE A 319 8.01 -16.50 -0.27
CA PHE A 319 8.74 -16.13 -1.48
C PHE A 319 7.81 -15.52 -2.53
N THR A 320 8.24 -14.38 -3.08
CA THR A 320 7.53 -13.72 -4.17
C THR A 320 8.51 -13.36 -5.27
N VAL A 321 8.19 -13.75 -6.50
CA VAL A 321 8.91 -13.30 -7.69
C VAL A 321 7.90 -12.92 -8.78
N GLY A 322 8.11 -11.76 -9.40
CA GLY A 322 7.13 -11.24 -10.34
C GLY A 322 7.64 -10.19 -11.31
N PHE A 323 6.87 -10.00 -12.37
CA PHE A 323 7.12 -9.01 -13.41
C PHE A 323 5.86 -8.18 -13.68
N ASP A 324 5.94 -6.85 -13.59
CA ASP A 324 4.74 -5.98 -13.65
C ASP A 324 4.23 -5.74 -15.09
N LYS A 325 5.13 -5.43 -16.03
CA LYS A 325 4.78 -5.11 -17.43
C LYS A 325 4.85 -6.35 -18.33
N GLU A 326 4.18 -6.28 -19.47
CA GLU A 326 4.24 -7.33 -20.47
C GLU A 326 5.62 -7.41 -21.13
N SER A 327 6.04 -8.62 -21.47
CA SER A 327 7.29 -8.90 -22.16
C SER A 327 7.10 -10.00 -23.20
N ASN A 328 7.88 -9.95 -24.28
CA ASN A 328 7.82 -10.93 -25.37
C ASN A 328 8.21 -12.35 -24.95
N SER A 329 8.91 -12.49 -23.82
CA SER A 329 9.33 -13.76 -23.23
C SER A 329 8.82 -13.84 -21.81
N ARG A 330 8.69 -15.05 -21.27
CA ARG A 330 8.33 -15.29 -19.87
C ARG A 330 9.44 -16.07 -19.17
N TYR A 331 9.53 -15.89 -17.86
CA TYR A 331 10.49 -16.60 -17.03
C TYR A 331 9.95 -17.98 -16.69
N GLU A 332 10.71 -19.04 -16.98
CA GLU A 332 10.36 -20.40 -16.58
C GLU A 332 10.81 -20.66 -15.14
N PHE A 333 9.88 -21.07 -14.29
CA PHE A 333 10.19 -21.36 -12.89
C PHE A 333 11.06 -22.63 -12.76
N PRO A 334 12.17 -22.58 -12.00
CA PRO A 334 13.22 -23.58 -12.13
C PRO A 334 12.87 -24.91 -11.46
N GLN A 335 13.28 -26.01 -12.08
CA GLN A 335 12.87 -27.37 -11.71
C GLN A 335 13.20 -27.76 -10.25
N PHE A 336 14.28 -27.22 -9.69
CA PHE A 336 14.70 -27.52 -8.32
C PHE A 336 13.76 -26.92 -7.26
N ALA A 337 12.98 -25.90 -7.60
CA ALA A 337 12.10 -25.17 -6.68
C ALA A 337 10.79 -25.91 -6.41
N TYR A 338 10.32 -26.76 -7.34
CA TYR A 338 9.13 -27.60 -7.17
C TYR A 338 9.24 -28.62 -6.03
N LYS A 339 10.44 -28.88 -5.50
CA LYS A 339 10.68 -29.85 -4.41
C LYS A 339 10.92 -29.18 -3.04
N ASN A 340 10.65 -27.89 -2.90
CA ASN A 340 10.88 -27.15 -1.67
C ASN A 340 9.81 -27.48 -0.60
N LYS A 341 10.26 -27.85 0.61
CA LYS A 341 9.38 -28.24 1.74
C LYS A 341 9.30 -27.21 2.87
N TYR A 342 9.86 -26.02 2.66
CA TYR A 342 9.98 -24.98 3.70
C TYR A 342 8.98 -23.84 3.47
N LEU A 343 8.71 -23.51 2.22
CA LEU A 343 7.77 -22.46 1.83
C LEU A 343 6.38 -22.71 2.41
N LYS A 344 5.83 -21.65 3.01
CA LYS A 344 4.44 -21.53 3.47
C LYS A 344 3.64 -20.63 2.53
N SER A 345 4.27 -19.62 1.94
CA SER A 345 3.66 -18.69 0.99
C SER A 345 4.49 -18.58 -0.29
N LEU A 346 3.82 -18.67 -1.44
CA LEU A 346 4.42 -18.53 -2.76
C LEU A 346 3.53 -17.65 -3.65
N ASP A 347 4.07 -16.52 -4.12
CA ASP A 347 3.42 -15.61 -5.09
C ASP A 347 4.29 -15.55 -6.35
N LEU A 348 3.72 -16.01 -7.47
CA LEU A 348 4.38 -16.06 -8.77
C LEU A 348 3.59 -15.22 -9.77
N ARG A 349 4.21 -14.13 -10.26
CA ARG A 349 3.59 -13.24 -11.26
C ARG A 349 4.35 -13.34 -12.57
N LYS A 350 3.65 -13.63 -13.67
CA LYS A 350 4.21 -13.80 -15.02
C LYS A 350 5.38 -14.80 -15.09
N CYS A 351 5.32 -15.87 -14.28
CA CYS A 351 6.31 -16.94 -14.24
C CYS A 351 5.71 -18.23 -14.81
N GLU A 352 6.22 -18.76 -15.91
CA GLU A 352 5.74 -20.02 -16.49
C GLU A 352 6.04 -21.23 -15.59
N LEU A 353 5.05 -22.13 -15.46
CA LEU A 353 5.17 -23.35 -14.67
C LEU A 353 5.21 -24.58 -15.59
N ASN A 354 6.36 -25.24 -15.67
CA ASN A 354 6.55 -26.44 -16.50
C ASN A 354 7.19 -27.58 -15.69
N PRO A 355 6.53 -28.12 -14.65
CA PRO A 355 7.11 -29.16 -13.80
C PRO A 355 7.36 -30.46 -14.58
N CYS A 356 8.63 -30.88 -14.69
CA CYS A 356 8.99 -32.14 -15.35
C CYS A 356 8.67 -33.39 -14.49
N GLY A 357 8.41 -33.22 -13.20
CA GLY A 357 8.16 -34.30 -12.25
C GLY A 357 7.11 -33.94 -11.20
N SER A 358 7.06 -34.70 -10.10
CA SER A 358 6.13 -34.41 -9.00
C SER A 358 6.54 -33.15 -8.23
N ILE A 359 5.53 -32.35 -7.90
CA ILE A 359 5.65 -31.17 -7.03
C ILE A 359 5.54 -31.62 -5.57
N ASN A 360 6.34 -31.03 -4.70
CA ASN A 360 6.29 -31.26 -3.26
C ASN A 360 6.45 -29.93 -2.52
N TRP A 361 5.33 -29.23 -2.37
CA TRP A 361 5.16 -28.02 -1.57
C TRP A 361 4.35 -28.35 -0.31
N SER A 362 4.83 -29.33 0.44
CA SER A 362 4.08 -29.94 1.56
C SER A 362 3.78 -29.01 2.74
N ARG A 363 4.42 -27.84 2.87
CA ARG A 363 4.13 -26.84 3.91
C ARG A 363 3.38 -25.61 3.40
N LEU A 364 3.11 -25.55 2.09
CA LEU A 364 2.51 -24.38 1.47
C LEU A 364 1.05 -24.26 1.90
N THR A 365 0.71 -23.12 2.48
CA THR A 365 -0.64 -22.74 2.91
C THR A 365 -1.22 -21.65 2.00
N PHE A 366 -0.39 -20.81 1.40
CA PHE A 366 -0.79 -19.76 0.47
C PHE A 366 -0.09 -19.92 -0.89
N LEU A 367 -0.87 -19.89 -1.97
CA LEU A 367 -0.39 -19.90 -3.35
C LEU A 367 -1.12 -18.84 -4.16
N SER A 368 -0.37 -17.90 -4.75
CA SER A 368 -0.88 -16.93 -5.71
C SER A 368 -0.15 -17.09 -7.04
N ILE A 369 -0.93 -17.23 -8.12
CA ILE A 369 -0.44 -17.36 -9.49
C ILE A 369 -1.11 -16.29 -10.32
N ALA A 370 -0.33 -15.37 -10.89
CA ALA A 370 -0.86 -14.22 -11.62
C ALA A 370 -0.27 -14.09 -13.03
N SER A 371 -1.11 -13.91 -14.06
CA SER A 371 -0.73 -13.63 -15.45
C SER A 371 0.11 -14.75 -16.10
N LEU A 372 -0.41 -15.98 -16.09
CA LEU A 372 0.24 -17.17 -16.68
C LEU A 372 -0.63 -17.81 -17.77
N ASN A 373 0.01 -18.51 -18.71
CA ASN A 373 -0.65 -19.54 -19.51
C ASN A 373 -0.43 -20.91 -18.85
N LEU A 374 -1.49 -21.54 -18.38
CA LEU A 374 -1.48 -22.84 -17.70
C LEU A 374 -2.40 -23.82 -18.44
N THR A 375 -1.93 -25.05 -18.58
CA THR A 375 -2.79 -26.16 -19.01
C THR A 375 -3.43 -26.83 -17.80
N ASP A 376 -4.61 -27.42 -17.98
CA ASP A 376 -5.32 -28.18 -16.94
C ASP A 376 -4.41 -29.16 -16.20
N GLY A 377 -3.60 -29.92 -16.94
CA GLY A 377 -2.70 -30.93 -16.36
C GLY A 377 -1.53 -30.35 -15.56
N VAL A 378 -1.07 -29.13 -15.85
CA VAL A 378 -0.06 -28.46 -15.02
C VAL A 378 -0.68 -27.96 -13.73
N LEU A 379 -1.88 -27.38 -13.80
CA LEU A 379 -2.57 -26.90 -12.61
C LEU A 379 -2.95 -28.05 -11.67
N GLU A 380 -3.43 -29.17 -12.19
CA GLU A 380 -3.69 -30.39 -11.39
C GLU A 380 -2.43 -30.88 -10.67
N LYS A 381 -1.28 -30.88 -11.35
CA LYS A 381 0.01 -31.22 -10.73
C LYS A 381 0.42 -30.22 -9.65
N VAL A 382 0.15 -28.94 -9.84
CA VAL A 382 0.42 -27.88 -8.86
C VAL A 382 -0.45 -28.09 -7.61
N LEU A 383 -1.76 -28.23 -7.78
CA LEU A 383 -2.71 -28.39 -6.68
C LEU A 383 -2.51 -29.70 -5.90
N SER A 384 -2.17 -30.79 -6.60
CA SER A 384 -1.81 -32.06 -5.94
C SER A 384 -0.47 -31.99 -5.18
N GLY A 385 0.39 -31.04 -5.53
CA GLY A 385 1.69 -30.79 -4.88
C GLY A 385 1.61 -30.00 -3.57
N CYS A 386 0.49 -29.33 -3.28
CA CYS A 386 0.26 -28.51 -2.09
C CYS A 386 -0.89 -29.04 -1.20
N PRO A 387 -0.69 -30.19 -0.51
CA PRO A 387 -1.75 -30.87 0.25
C PRO A 387 -2.27 -30.09 1.48
N ASN A 388 -1.59 -29.03 1.90
CA ASN A 388 -1.94 -28.20 3.06
C ASN A 388 -2.40 -26.80 2.68
N LEU A 389 -2.79 -26.60 1.41
CA LEU A 389 -3.21 -25.30 0.91
C LEU A 389 -4.50 -24.82 1.60
N GLU A 390 -4.43 -23.62 2.18
CA GLU A 390 -5.52 -22.93 2.87
C GLU A 390 -6.05 -21.77 2.01
N ASP A 391 -5.18 -21.11 1.25
CA ASP A 391 -5.51 -19.95 0.42
C ASP A 391 -4.96 -20.14 -1.00
N LEU A 392 -5.85 -20.01 -1.99
CA LEU A 392 -5.51 -20.08 -3.42
C LEU A 392 -5.99 -18.84 -4.15
N GLU A 393 -5.08 -18.18 -4.86
CA GLU A 393 -5.39 -17.07 -5.75
C GLU A 393 -4.91 -17.38 -7.18
N LEU A 394 -5.83 -17.32 -8.14
CA LEU A 394 -5.55 -17.40 -9.57
C LEU A 394 -5.96 -16.07 -10.19
N LYS A 395 -5.01 -15.35 -10.80
CA LYS A 395 -5.26 -14.01 -11.38
C LYS A 395 -4.83 -13.97 -12.83
N ASN A 396 -5.70 -13.56 -13.75
CA ASN A 396 -5.40 -13.43 -15.18
C ASN A 396 -4.72 -14.70 -15.75
N VAL A 397 -5.33 -15.87 -15.53
CA VAL A 397 -4.75 -17.17 -15.93
C VAL A 397 -5.41 -17.66 -17.22
N LEU A 398 -4.60 -17.89 -18.25
CA LEU A 398 -5.05 -18.31 -19.57
C LEU A 398 -4.84 -19.82 -19.76
N GLY A 399 -5.65 -20.45 -20.62
CA GLY A 399 -5.44 -21.82 -21.11
C GLY A 399 -6.10 -22.92 -20.26
N ILE A 400 -6.80 -22.56 -19.17
CA ILE A 400 -7.53 -23.50 -18.33
C ILE A 400 -8.93 -23.72 -18.92
N SER A 401 -9.26 -24.96 -19.25
CA SER A 401 -10.60 -25.34 -19.69
C SER A 401 -11.45 -25.90 -18.56
N ARG A 402 -10.84 -26.67 -17.65
CA ARG A 402 -11.54 -27.21 -16.49
C ARG A 402 -10.74 -27.00 -15.21
N LEU A 403 -11.27 -26.16 -14.33
CA LEU A 403 -10.70 -25.90 -13.01
C LEU A 403 -11.39 -26.75 -11.96
N GLU A 404 -10.72 -27.80 -11.50
CA GLU A 404 -11.22 -28.68 -10.45
C GLU A 404 -10.44 -28.51 -9.14
N VAL A 405 -11.05 -27.81 -8.17
CA VAL A 405 -10.42 -27.51 -6.89
C VAL A 405 -10.90 -28.51 -5.83
N ARG A 406 -10.05 -29.50 -5.51
CA ARG A 406 -10.32 -30.52 -4.48
C ARG A 406 -9.43 -30.30 -3.26
N SER A 407 -9.96 -29.74 -2.17
CA SER A 407 -9.19 -29.56 -0.95
C SER A 407 -10.06 -29.62 0.31
N MET A 408 -9.59 -30.35 1.33
CA MET A 408 -10.24 -30.41 2.65
C MET A 408 -9.72 -29.35 3.62
N LYS A 409 -8.77 -28.50 3.18
CA LYS A 409 -8.15 -27.46 4.03
C LYS A 409 -8.33 -26.05 3.50
N LEU A 410 -8.72 -25.91 2.23
CA LEU A 410 -8.90 -24.61 1.60
C LEU A 410 -10.01 -23.82 2.31
N THR A 411 -9.67 -22.61 2.74
CA THR A 411 -10.56 -21.67 3.42
C THR A 411 -10.83 -20.41 2.59
N TYR A 412 -9.92 -20.05 1.69
CA TYR A 412 -10.05 -18.91 0.77
C TYR A 412 -9.73 -19.34 -0.66
N LEU A 413 -10.58 -18.94 -1.61
CA LEU A 413 -10.38 -19.14 -3.04
C LEU A 413 -10.75 -17.86 -3.78
N SER A 414 -9.80 -17.30 -4.53
CA SER A 414 -10.02 -16.17 -5.41
C SER A 414 -9.59 -16.52 -6.83
N ILE A 415 -10.52 -16.35 -7.77
CA ILE A 415 -10.33 -16.58 -9.21
C ILE A 415 -10.68 -15.27 -9.89
N LEU A 416 -9.66 -14.57 -10.38
CA LEU A 416 -9.77 -13.32 -11.11
C LEU A 416 -9.37 -13.57 -12.56
N ASP A 417 -10.28 -13.36 -13.51
CA ASP A 417 -10.04 -13.39 -14.95
C ASP A 417 -9.30 -14.65 -15.43
N CYS A 418 -9.98 -15.80 -15.39
CA CYS A 418 -9.47 -16.98 -16.09
C CYS A 418 -10.09 -17.05 -17.48
N GLN A 419 -9.30 -17.32 -18.52
CA GLN A 419 -9.78 -17.41 -19.91
C GLN A 419 -9.16 -18.61 -20.65
N ASN A 420 -9.80 -19.07 -21.73
CA ASN A 420 -9.22 -20.02 -22.68
C ASN A 420 -9.52 -19.58 -24.12
N GLU A 421 -8.98 -20.25 -25.14
CA GLU A 421 -9.14 -19.81 -26.54
C GLU A 421 -10.60 -19.71 -27.02
N ASN A 422 -11.54 -20.37 -26.34
CA ASN A 422 -12.97 -20.37 -26.66
C ASN A 422 -13.84 -19.81 -25.51
N ASP A 423 -13.22 -19.21 -24.48
CA ASP A 423 -13.81 -18.77 -23.20
C ASP A 423 -14.72 -19.78 -22.47
N ASP A 424 -14.62 -21.06 -22.81
CA ASP A 424 -15.42 -22.17 -22.30
C ASP A 424 -14.84 -22.76 -21.00
N ILE A 425 -14.69 -21.94 -19.96
CA ILE A 425 -14.17 -22.41 -18.66
C ILE A 425 -15.26 -23.07 -17.83
N GLN A 426 -14.98 -24.29 -17.37
CA GLN A 426 -15.78 -24.99 -16.35
C GLN A 426 -15.07 -24.97 -14.98
N ILE A 427 -15.72 -24.41 -13.97
CA ILE A 427 -15.23 -24.38 -12.59
C ILE A 427 -16.01 -25.38 -11.74
N GLU A 428 -15.31 -26.31 -11.09
CA GLU A 428 -15.87 -27.28 -10.15
C GLU A 428 -15.11 -27.23 -8.82
N ILE A 429 -15.82 -26.84 -7.75
CA ILE A 429 -15.21 -26.65 -6.43
C ILE A 429 -15.72 -27.74 -5.47
N LEU A 430 -14.78 -28.54 -4.96
CA LEU A 430 -14.96 -29.51 -3.89
C LEU A 430 -14.08 -29.13 -2.70
N ALA A 431 -14.55 -28.14 -1.94
CA ALA A 431 -13.86 -27.59 -0.79
C ALA A 431 -14.84 -27.35 0.38
N PRO A 432 -15.19 -28.39 1.16
CA PRO A 432 -16.27 -28.30 2.15
C PRO A 432 -15.98 -27.34 3.31
N HIS A 433 -14.71 -27.00 3.53
CA HIS A 433 -14.23 -26.06 4.55
C HIS A 433 -13.95 -24.65 4.00
N LEU A 434 -14.26 -24.39 2.73
CA LEU A 434 -14.13 -23.07 2.11
C LEU A 434 -15.04 -22.08 2.83
N LYS A 435 -14.49 -20.93 3.23
CA LYS A 435 -15.21 -19.86 3.95
C LYS A 435 -15.46 -18.64 3.07
N TYR A 436 -14.53 -18.36 2.16
CA TYR A 436 -14.51 -17.18 1.31
C TYR A 436 -14.28 -17.60 -0.14
N LEU A 437 -15.13 -17.12 -1.04
CA LEU A 437 -15.04 -17.37 -2.48
C LEU A 437 -15.17 -16.05 -3.24
N GLU A 438 -14.23 -15.79 -4.13
CA GLU A 438 -14.21 -14.65 -5.04
C GLU A 438 -14.11 -15.16 -6.47
N LEU A 439 -15.05 -14.77 -7.32
CA LEU A 439 -15.10 -15.13 -8.74
C LEU A 439 -15.26 -13.84 -9.55
N PHE A 440 -14.28 -13.52 -10.38
CA PHE A 440 -14.26 -12.36 -11.27
C PHE A 440 -13.91 -12.78 -12.70
N GLY A 441 -14.52 -12.15 -13.69
CA GLY A 441 -14.22 -12.31 -15.12
C GLY A 441 -15.13 -13.30 -15.86
N TYR A 442 -14.65 -13.86 -16.97
CA TYR A 442 -15.45 -14.71 -17.86
C TYR A 442 -15.59 -16.15 -17.35
N CYS A 443 -16.81 -16.70 -17.32
CA CYS A 443 -16.99 -18.12 -17.01
C CYS A 443 -18.25 -18.73 -17.62
N ASN A 444 -18.07 -19.76 -18.44
CA ASN A 444 -19.18 -20.43 -19.10
C ASN A 444 -19.86 -21.52 -18.29
N LYS A 445 -19.30 -22.02 -17.18
CA LYS A 445 -20.05 -22.95 -16.29
C LYS A 445 -19.45 -23.03 -14.90
N ILE A 446 -20.27 -22.80 -13.88
CA ILE A 446 -19.87 -22.90 -12.47
C ILE A 446 -20.70 -23.96 -11.75
N CYS A 447 -20.04 -25.06 -11.36
CA CYS A 447 -20.64 -26.13 -10.58
C CYS A 447 -20.35 -25.93 -9.08
N LEU A 448 -21.23 -25.21 -8.38
CA LEU A 448 -21.21 -25.10 -6.91
C LEU A 448 -22.32 -25.97 -6.30
N ASN A 449 -21.95 -27.13 -5.77
CA ASN A 449 -22.89 -27.92 -4.97
C ASN A 449 -22.84 -27.44 -3.51
N PRO A 450 -23.97 -27.10 -2.86
CA PRO A 450 -23.97 -26.65 -1.46
C PRO A 450 -23.28 -27.61 -0.49
N ARG A 451 -23.32 -28.93 -0.78
CA ARG A 451 -22.62 -29.95 0.02
C ARG A 451 -21.10 -29.86 -0.10
N ASN A 452 -20.61 -29.42 -1.26
CA ASN A 452 -19.20 -29.29 -1.56
C ASN A 452 -18.60 -27.98 -1.02
N VAL A 453 -19.42 -26.97 -0.70
CA VAL A 453 -19.03 -25.68 -0.14
C VAL A 453 -19.84 -25.34 1.13
N ALA A 454 -20.09 -26.35 1.96
CA ALA A 454 -21.01 -26.26 3.09
C ALA A 454 -20.62 -25.23 4.16
N SER A 455 -19.32 -24.88 4.27
CA SER A 455 -18.82 -23.91 5.25
C SER A 455 -18.74 -22.47 4.71
N LEU A 456 -19.23 -22.22 3.48
CA LEU A 456 -19.08 -20.93 2.81
C LEU A 456 -19.88 -19.83 3.52
N VAL A 457 -19.19 -18.77 3.94
CA VAL A 457 -19.76 -17.65 4.72
C VAL A 457 -19.91 -16.39 3.87
N SER A 458 -18.96 -16.14 2.99
CA SER A 458 -18.94 -14.96 2.12
C SER A 458 -18.63 -15.36 0.69
N THR A 459 -19.33 -14.75 -0.26
CA THR A 459 -19.09 -14.97 -1.69
C THR A 459 -19.21 -13.68 -2.47
N ILE A 460 -18.26 -13.45 -3.36
CA ILE A 460 -18.22 -12.31 -4.28
C ILE A 460 -18.19 -12.85 -5.71
N ILE A 461 -19.10 -12.38 -6.55
CA ILE A 461 -19.31 -12.90 -7.90
C ILE A 461 -19.49 -11.73 -8.87
N PHE A 462 -18.52 -11.50 -9.74
CA PHE A 462 -18.58 -10.54 -10.83
C PHE A 462 -18.21 -11.26 -12.13
N LEU A 463 -19.22 -11.84 -12.77
CA LEU A 463 -19.02 -12.63 -13.98
C LEU A 463 -19.43 -11.85 -15.22
N GLU A 464 -18.74 -12.13 -16.30
CA GLU A 464 -19.02 -11.62 -17.65
C GLU A 464 -19.21 -12.80 -18.61
N PHE A 465 -19.96 -12.56 -19.69
CA PHE A 465 -20.22 -13.55 -20.74
C PHE A 465 -19.95 -12.93 -22.11
N ASP A 466 -19.52 -13.76 -23.05
CA ASP A 466 -19.28 -13.38 -24.44
C ASP A 466 -20.60 -13.01 -25.15
N GLU A 467 -20.56 -12.02 -26.06
CA GLU A 467 -21.71 -11.48 -26.80
C GLU A 467 -22.44 -12.55 -27.63
N GLU A 468 -21.77 -13.64 -27.98
CA GLU A 468 -22.36 -14.75 -28.74
C GLU A 468 -23.13 -15.77 -27.88
N CYS A 469 -23.16 -15.59 -26.54
CA CYS A 469 -23.79 -16.55 -25.65
C CYS A 469 -25.33 -16.49 -25.68
N ASN A 470 -25.97 -17.65 -25.53
CA ASN A 470 -27.43 -17.73 -25.49
C ASN A 470 -27.94 -17.35 -24.08
N LEU A 471 -28.79 -16.33 -23.99
CA LEU A 471 -29.47 -15.88 -22.76
C LEU A 471 -30.09 -17.02 -21.92
N GLU A 472 -30.64 -18.07 -22.54
CA GLU A 472 -31.18 -19.22 -21.79
C GLU A 472 -30.09 -19.99 -21.05
N LYS A 473 -28.91 -20.10 -21.66
CA LYS A 473 -27.72 -20.76 -21.09
C LYS A 473 -27.21 -19.95 -19.91
N GLU A 474 -27.03 -18.64 -20.08
CA GLU A 474 -26.63 -17.69 -19.03
C GLU A 474 -27.56 -17.74 -17.81
N CYS A 475 -28.87 -17.63 -18.06
CA CYS A 475 -29.90 -17.77 -17.05
C CYS A 475 -29.83 -19.10 -16.30
N SER A 476 -29.49 -20.20 -16.99
CA SER A 476 -29.32 -21.52 -16.35
C SER A 476 -28.12 -21.56 -15.40
N TYR A 477 -27.04 -20.86 -15.72
CA TYR A 477 -25.85 -20.79 -14.87
C TYR A 477 -26.09 -19.98 -13.61
N LEU A 478 -26.78 -18.84 -13.73
CA LEU A 478 -27.18 -18.07 -12.55
C LEU A 478 -28.05 -18.93 -11.61
N LYS A 479 -28.98 -19.74 -12.13
CA LYS A 479 -29.80 -20.66 -11.31
C LYS A 479 -28.94 -21.65 -10.54
N GLU A 480 -28.02 -22.34 -11.21
CA GLU A 480 -27.12 -23.31 -10.55
C GLU A 480 -26.26 -22.64 -9.48
N LEU A 481 -25.74 -21.46 -9.79
CA LEU A 481 -24.92 -20.66 -8.88
C LEU A 481 -25.70 -20.24 -7.62
N LEU A 482 -26.88 -19.67 -7.78
CA LEU A 482 -27.73 -19.23 -6.68
C LEU A 482 -28.19 -20.40 -5.80
N HIS A 483 -28.46 -21.57 -6.40
CA HIS A 483 -28.68 -22.79 -5.64
C HIS A 483 -27.44 -23.19 -4.83
N GLY A 484 -26.25 -23.08 -5.40
CA GLY A 484 -24.96 -23.39 -4.77
C GLY A 484 -24.61 -22.51 -3.58
N VAL A 485 -24.98 -21.23 -3.62
CA VAL A 485 -24.64 -20.24 -2.59
C VAL A 485 -25.80 -19.84 -1.69
N GLY A 486 -26.96 -20.51 -1.77
CA GLY A 486 -28.19 -20.12 -1.07
C GLY A 486 -28.07 -20.04 0.46
N HIS A 487 -27.14 -20.79 1.06
CA HIS A 487 -26.86 -20.80 2.50
C HIS A 487 -25.89 -19.71 2.98
N VAL A 488 -25.20 -19.03 2.06
CA VAL A 488 -24.12 -18.08 2.38
C VAL A 488 -24.68 -16.85 3.08
N GLU A 489 -24.01 -16.36 4.13
CA GLU A 489 -24.47 -15.21 4.94
C GLU A 489 -24.26 -13.87 4.23
N LYS A 490 -23.12 -13.70 3.55
CA LYS A 490 -22.74 -12.48 2.83
C LYS A 490 -22.57 -12.75 1.34
N LEU A 491 -23.36 -12.09 0.51
CA LEU A 491 -23.28 -12.21 -0.94
C LEU A 491 -23.04 -10.85 -1.58
N GLU A 492 -22.08 -10.80 -2.50
CA GLU A 492 -21.84 -9.67 -3.39
C GLU A 492 -21.95 -10.12 -4.85
N LEU A 493 -22.73 -9.39 -5.65
CA LEU A 493 -23.01 -9.71 -7.05
C LEU A 493 -22.68 -8.52 -7.96
N GLY A 494 -22.11 -8.82 -9.12
CA GLY A 494 -21.91 -7.90 -10.22
C GLY A 494 -23.16 -7.69 -11.10
N PRO A 495 -23.14 -6.67 -11.98
CA PRO A 495 -24.25 -6.29 -12.85
C PRO A 495 -24.90 -7.44 -13.64
N TRP A 496 -24.10 -8.32 -14.27
CA TRP A 496 -24.62 -9.45 -15.06
C TRP A 496 -25.57 -10.36 -14.26
N CYS A 497 -25.24 -10.64 -12.99
CA CYS A 497 -26.10 -11.45 -12.12
C CYS A 497 -27.44 -10.78 -11.86
N ILE A 498 -27.49 -9.45 -11.82
CA ILE A 498 -28.71 -8.66 -11.60
C ILE A 498 -29.57 -8.69 -12.86
N GLN A 499 -29.00 -8.37 -14.02
CA GLN A 499 -29.69 -8.41 -15.32
C GLN A 499 -30.26 -9.80 -15.63
N CYS A 500 -29.48 -10.87 -15.42
CA CYS A 500 -29.98 -12.23 -15.58
C CYS A 500 -31.14 -12.54 -14.63
N MET A 501 -31.11 -12.05 -13.39
CA MET A 501 -32.23 -12.24 -12.47
C MET A 501 -33.49 -11.53 -12.95
N SER A 502 -33.35 -10.31 -13.48
CA SER A 502 -34.46 -9.54 -14.05
C SER A 502 -35.18 -10.32 -15.15
N ILE A 503 -34.41 -10.92 -16.07
CA ILE A 503 -34.94 -11.76 -17.15
C ILE A 503 -35.63 -13.00 -16.58
N LEU A 504 -35.06 -13.61 -15.54
CA LEU A 504 -35.65 -14.78 -14.89
C LEU A 504 -36.98 -14.46 -14.20
N GLU A 505 -37.08 -13.32 -13.53
CA GLU A 505 -38.32 -12.87 -12.90
C GLU A 505 -39.42 -12.60 -13.94
N LEU A 506 -39.08 -12.00 -15.09
CA LEU A 506 -40.01 -11.82 -16.21
C LEU A 506 -40.50 -13.16 -16.80
N LYS A 507 -39.71 -14.24 -16.63
CA LYS A 507 -40.07 -15.61 -16.99
C LYS A 507 -40.73 -16.37 -15.82
N ASP A 508 -41.26 -15.66 -14.83
CA ASP A 508 -41.91 -16.18 -13.62
C ASP A 508 -41.03 -17.12 -12.78
N TRP A 509 -39.70 -17.05 -12.91
CA TRP A 509 -38.79 -17.85 -12.10
C TRP A 509 -38.43 -17.12 -10.80
N LYS A 510 -38.75 -17.75 -9.67
CA LYS A 510 -38.43 -17.21 -8.34
C LYS A 510 -37.16 -17.81 -7.78
N SER A 511 -36.30 -16.94 -7.27
CA SER A 511 -35.08 -17.35 -6.58
C SER A 511 -35.38 -18.15 -5.31
N PRO A 512 -34.60 -19.20 -4.99
CA PRO A 512 -34.75 -19.96 -3.76
C PRO A 512 -34.67 -19.05 -2.52
N PRO A 513 -35.43 -19.34 -1.45
CA PRO A 513 -35.34 -18.57 -0.22
C PRO A 513 -33.92 -18.70 0.37
N SER A 514 -33.39 -17.58 0.84
CA SER A 514 -32.06 -17.50 1.44
C SER A 514 -32.12 -16.90 2.84
N ASN A 515 -31.20 -17.32 3.71
CA ASN A 515 -31.06 -16.80 5.07
C ASN A 515 -29.92 -15.75 5.15
N ARG A 516 -29.73 -14.99 4.07
CA ARG A 516 -28.66 -13.99 3.94
C ARG A 516 -28.86 -12.84 4.90
N LYS A 517 -27.77 -12.33 5.48
CA LYS A 517 -27.78 -11.13 6.33
C LYS A 517 -27.18 -9.91 5.64
N PHE A 518 -26.27 -10.13 4.69
CA PHE A 518 -25.63 -9.06 3.94
C PHE A 518 -25.74 -9.33 2.44
N LEU A 519 -26.24 -8.34 1.70
CA LEU A 519 -26.32 -8.36 0.25
C LEU A 519 -25.73 -7.08 -0.32
N LYS A 520 -24.72 -7.20 -1.19
CA LYS A 520 -24.19 -6.11 -2.00
C LYS A 520 -24.47 -6.37 -3.48
N LEU A 521 -25.08 -5.40 -4.14
CA LEU A 521 -25.46 -5.45 -5.55
C LEU A 521 -24.76 -4.31 -6.28
N ASN A 522 -23.92 -4.63 -7.24
CA ASN A 522 -23.21 -3.65 -8.07
C ASN A 522 -23.98 -3.50 -9.38
N ILE A 523 -24.44 -2.28 -9.70
CA ILE A 523 -25.40 -2.01 -10.79
C ILE A 523 -24.74 -1.28 -11.99
N SER A 524 -25.27 -1.50 -13.20
CA SER A 524 -24.74 -0.94 -14.46
C SER A 524 -25.63 0.15 -15.09
N LEU A 525 -26.69 0.60 -14.40
CA LEU A 525 -27.55 1.75 -14.77
C LEU A 525 -28.68 1.49 -15.77
N GLU A 526 -29.21 0.27 -15.84
CA GLU A 526 -30.31 -0.04 -16.76
C GLU A 526 -31.65 -0.22 -16.02
N SER A 527 -32.77 0.12 -16.67
CA SER A 527 -34.15 -0.14 -16.20
C SER A 527 -34.35 -1.58 -15.75
N LEU A 528 -33.71 -2.52 -16.45
CA LEU A 528 -33.69 -3.94 -16.17
C LEU A 528 -33.15 -4.26 -14.78
N ASP A 529 -32.19 -3.52 -14.22
CA ASP A 529 -31.53 -3.89 -12.96
C ASP A 529 -32.52 -3.95 -11.78
N ILE A 530 -33.60 -3.17 -11.82
CA ILE A 530 -34.43 -2.98 -10.64
C ILE A 530 -35.34 -4.17 -10.35
N SER A 531 -35.86 -4.87 -11.37
CA SER A 531 -36.63 -6.10 -11.15
C SER A 531 -35.73 -7.22 -10.59
N GLY A 532 -34.48 -7.30 -11.02
CA GLY A 532 -33.48 -8.21 -10.47
C GLY A 532 -33.15 -7.91 -9.01
N ILE A 533 -32.91 -6.63 -8.68
CA ILE A 533 -32.72 -6.17 -7.29
C ILE A 533 -33.91 -6.58 -6.42
N TYR A 534 -35.13 -6.33 -6.89
CA TYR A 534 -36.35 -6.68 -6.19
C TYR A 534 -36.43 -8.18 -5.91
N SER A 535 -36.16 -8.99 -6.92
CA SER A 535 -36.17 -10.45 -6.83
C SER A 535 -35.18 -10.98 -5.79
N PHE A 536 -33.98 -10.40 -5.72
CA PHE A 536 -32.99 -10.75 -4.69
C PHE A 536 -33.41 -10.34 -3.27
N ILE A 537 -34.04 -9.17 -3.13
CA ILE A 537 -34.58 -8.71 -1.84
C ILE A 537 -35.72 -9.62 -1.38
N GLN A 538 -36.63 -10.00 -2.28
CA GLN A 538 -37.75 -10.87 -1.97
C GLN A 538 -37.34 -12.28 -1.59
N SER A 539 -36.29 -12.82 -2.21
CA SER A 539 -35.76 -14.14 -1.86
C SER A 539 -35.02 -14.16 -0.52
N SER A 540 -34.75 -12.99 0.07
CA SER A 540 -33.83 -12.84 1.20
C SER A 540 -34.45 -11.97 2.31
N LEU A 541 -35.52 -12.45 2.93
CA LEU A 541 -36.30 -11.68 3.91
C LEU A 541 -35.57 -11.42 5.24
N ASP A 542 -34.48 -12.15 5.52
CA ASP A 542 -33.65 -12.03 6.72
C ASP A 542 -32.47 -11.04 6.57
N ILE A 543 -32.38 -10.31 5.44
CA ILE A 543 -31.31 -9.33 5.21
C ILE A 543 -31.31 -8.27 6.31
N GLU A 544 -30.13 -8.02 6.89
CA GLU A 544 -29.88 -6.95 7.85
C GLU A 544 -29.22 -5.73 7.20
N THR A 545 -28.39 -5.93 6.18
CA THR A 545 -27.67 -4.88 5.44
C THR A 545 -27.78 -5.07 3.93
N LEU A 546 -28.28 -4.05 3.25
CA LEU A 546 -28.31 -3.96 1.79
C LEU A 546 -27.34 -2.86 1.32
N VAL A 547 -26.44 -3.20 0.41
CA VAL A 547 -25.55 -2.23 -0.25
C VAL A 547 -25.87 -2.25 -1.74
N ILE A 548 -26.15 -1.08 -2.31
CA ILE A 548 -26.29 -0.86 -3.75
C ILE A 548 -25.12 0.01 -4.15
N ASP A 549 -24.22 -0.57 -4.93
CA ASP A 549 -22.97 0.04 -5.38
C ASP A 549 -23.11 0.43 -6.85
N TRP A 550 -22.90 1.70 -7.12
CA TRP A 550 -23.13 2.32 -8.41
C TRP A 550 -21.78 2.50 -9.11
N TYR A 551 -21.27 1.42 -9.65
CA TYR A 551 -19.91 1.38 -10.18
C TYR A 551 -19.89 1.82 -11.65
N GLU A 552 -19.18 2.92 -11.98
CA GLU A 552 -18.91 3.34 -13.37
C GLU A 552 -17.69 2.55 -13.89
N TYR A 553 -17.93 1.37 -14.46
CA TYR A 553 -16.95 0.71 -15.33
C TYR A 553 -17.55 0.58 -16.74
N GLU A 554 -16.73 0.89 -17.74
CA GLU A 554 -16.98 0.58 -19.15
C GLU A 554 -16.88 -0.95 -19.33
N TRP A 555 -17.85 -1.70 -18.81
CA TRP A 555 -18.04 -3.08 -19.26
C TRP A 555 -18.86 -3.02 -20.53
N GLU A 556 -18.43 -3.75 -21.56
CA GLU A 556 -19.22 -3.98 -22.75
C GLU A 556 -20.48 -4.70 -22.28
N ASN A 557 -21.55 -3.92 -22.07
CA ASN A 557 -22.84 -4.39 -21.58
C ASN A 557 -23.29 -5.60 -22.42
N LEU A 558 -24.24 -6.37 -21.88
CA LEU A 558 -25.20 -7.10 -22.72
C LEU A 558 -25.89 -6.10 -23.66
N SER A 559 -25.21 -5.70 -24.74
CA SER A 559 -25.76 -4.95 -25.86
C SER A 559 -26.56 -5.94 -26.71
N LEU A 560 -27.51 -6.63 -26.09
CA LEU A 560 -28.34 -7.61 -26.74
C LEU A 560 -29.81 -7.22 -26.62
N SER A 561 -30.22 -6.41 -27.60
CA SER A 561 -31.46 -6.61 -28.36
C SER A 561 -32.82 -6.47 -27.67
N TYR A 562 -32.89 -6.36 -26.34
CA TYR A 562 -34.09 -5.93 -25.64
C TYR A 562 -34.15 -4.40 -25.70
N LYS A 563 -34.73 -3.90 -26.80
CA LYS A 563 -35.20 -2.51 -26.83
C LYS A 563 -36.34 -2.40 -25.82
N ASP A 564 -36.03 -1.84 -24.66
CA ASP A 564 -37.03 -1.54 -23.64
C ASP A 564 -38.01 -0.48 -24.12
N ASP A 565 -39.28 -0.71 -23.75
CA ASP A 565 -40.30 0.33 -23.64
C ASP A 565 -40.36 0.66 -22.13
N ASP A 566 -39.72 1.76 -21.70
CA ASP A 566 -39.60 2.19 -20.28
C ASP A 566 -40.95 2.23 -19.53
N ASP A 567 -42.05 2.37 -20.28
CA ASP A 567 -43.42 2.40 -19.78
C ASP A 567 -43.94 1.04 -19.30
N GLU A 568 -43.41 -0.09 -19.78
CA GLU A 568 -43.84 -1.44 -19.38
C GLU A 568 -43.27 -1.82 -18.00
N TYR A 569 -42.01 -1.51 -17.72
CA TYR A 569 -41.36 -1.77 -16.43
C TYR A 569 -41.87 -0.86 -15.31
N SER A 570 -42.12 0.41 -15.61
CA SER A 570 -42.74 1.34 -14.67
C SER A 570 -44.12 0.82 -14.23
N LYS A 571 -44.91 0.25 -15.15
CA LYS A 571 -46.18 -0.41 -14.83
C LYS A 571 -46.02 -1.76 -14.11
N TRP A 572 -44.99 -2.53 -14.41
CA TRP A 572 -44.65 -3.74 -13.67
C TRP A 572 -44.42 -3.42 -12.19
N PHE A 573 -43.69 -2.34 -11.88
CA PHE A 573 -43.47 -1.87 -10.51
C PHE A 573 -44.75 -1.49 -9.77
N GLU A 574 -45.68 -0.81 -10.43
CA GLU A 574 -46.96 -0.40 -9.82
C GLU A 574 -47.90 -1.59 -9.56
N THR A 575 -47.78 -2.67 -10.35
CA THR A 575 -48.64 -3.85 -10.26
C THR A 575 -48.09 -4.94 -9.33
N HIS A 576 -46.76 -4.99 -9.14
CA HIS A 576 -46.06 -5.97 -8.30
C HIS A 576 -45.68 -5.45 -6.90
N ASP A 577 -46.34 -4.40 -6.39
CA ASP A 577 -46.24 -3.88 -5.01
C ASP A 577 -46.75 -4.94 -4.01
N SER A 578 -46.01 -6.04 -3.93
CA SER A 578 -46.28 -7.18 -3.08
C SER A 578 -45.73 -6.87 -1.68
N ASN A 579 -46.59 -7.12 -0.70
CA ASN A 579 -46.44 -6.83 0.74
C ASN A 579 -45.30 -7.63 1.42
N CYS A 580 -44.08 -7.55 0.91
CA CYS A 580 -42.92 -8.15 1.55
C CYS A 580 -42.42 -7.23 2.67
N SER A 581 -42.65 -7.65 3.91
CA SER A 581 -42.19 -6.91 5.10
C SER A 581 -40.70 -7.20 5.34
N LEU A 582 -39.84 -6.20 5.12
CA LEU A 582 -38.38 -6.27 5.34
C LEU A 582 -38.06 -6.04 6.81
N ARG A 583 -38.48 -6.97 7.67
CA ARG A 583 -38.49 -6.79 9.14
C ARG A 583 -37.11 -6.78 9.77
N HIS A 584 -36.11 -7.32 9.09
CA HIS A 584 -34.74 -7.45 9.61
C HIS A 584 -33.79 -6.41 9.05
N LEU A 585 -34.19 -5.65 8.02
CA LEU A 585 -33.34 -4.68 7.34
C LEU A 585 -33.08 -3.46 8.24
N LYS A 586 -31.83 -3.32 8.69
CA LYS A 586 -31.37 -2.25 9.59
C LYS A 586 -30.58 -1.17 8.85
N THR A 587 -29.80 -1.56 7.84
CA THR A 587 -28.90 -0.65 7.12
C THR A 587 -29.10 -0.76 5.61
N ILE A 588 -29.21 0.39 4.96
CA ILE A 588 -29.22 0.52 3.49
C ILE A 588 -28.10 1.50 3.12
N ASN A 589 -27.21 1.10 2.22
CA ASN A 589 -26.14 1.96 1.72
C ASN A 589 -26.23 2.04 0.20
N PHE A 590 -26.39 3.25 -0.32
CA PHE A 590 -26.15 3.56 -1.73
C PHE A 590 -24.77 4.18 -1.78
N ILE A 591 -23.83 3.57 -2.51
CA ILE A 591 -22.46 4.06 -2.63
C ILE A 591 -22.14 4.34 -4.09
N ASP A 592 -21.14 5.19 -4.30
CA ASP A 592 -20.60 5.53 -5.60
C ASP A 592 -21.62 6.11 -6.61
N PHE A 593 -22.70 6.72 -6.10
CA PHE A 593 -23.78 7.25 -6.92
C PHE A 593 -23.31 8.28 -7.97
N TYR A 594 -23.70 8.08 -9.24
CA TYR A 594 -23.36 8.94 -10.38
C TYR A 594 -24.55 9.21 -11.33
N GLY A 595 -24.95 10.47 -11.55
CA GLY A 595 -25.94 10.86 -12.58
C GLY A 595 -27.09 11.76 -12.09
N SER A 596 -28.00 12.15 -13.00
CA SER A 596 -29.18 12.98 -12.70
C SER A 596 -30.44 12.15 -12.44
N LEU A 597 -31.16 12.44 -11.36
CA LEU A 597 -32.45 11.79 -11.04
C LEU A 597 -33.56 12.06 -12.05
N SER A 598 -33.49 13.14 -12.82
CA SER A 598 -34.53 13.43 -13.82
C SER A 598 -34.63 12.34 -14.89
N GLU A 599 -33.57 11.55 -15.04
CA GLU A 599 -33.45 10.49 -16.04
C GLU A 599 -33.73 9.09 -15.44
N ASN A 600 -33.69 8.91 -14.11
CA ASN A 600 -33.77 7.60 -13.45
C ASN A 600 -34.96 7.46 -12.48
N LYS A 601 -36.20 7.52 -13.00
CA LYS A 601 -37.44 7.37 -12.22
C LYS A 601 -37.53 6.05 -11.45
N SER A 602 -36.95 4.99 -12.00
CA SER A 602 -37.07 3.64 -11.47
C SER A 602 -36.37 3.49 -10.10
N ILE A 603 -35.31 4.26 -9.85
CA ILE A 603 -34.56 4.26 -8.58
C ILE A 603 -35.36 4.94 -7.46
N LEU A 604 -36.09 6.00 -7.78
CA LEU A 604 -37.03 6.63 -6.84
C LEU A 604 -38.09 5.62 -6.37
N SER A 605 -38.59 4.79 -7.29
CA SER A 605 -39.52 3.71 -6.96
C SER A 605 -38.91 2.68 -6.02
N LEU A 606 -37.66 2.25 -6.27
CA LEU A 606 -36.94 1.32 -5.39
C LEU A 606 -36.74 1.89 -3.98
N VAL A 607 -36.27 3.14 -3.88
CA VAL A 607 -36.03 3.81 -2.59
C VAL A 607 -37.32 3.99 -1.81
N LYS A 608 -38.40 4.41 -2.49
CA LYS A 608 -39.74 4.52 -1.89
C LYS A 608 -40.23 3.16 -1.39
N TYR A 609 -40.04 2.09 -2.15
CA TYR A 609 -40.38 0.72 -1.75
C TYR A 609 -39.59 0.28 -0.50
N LEU A 610 -38.28 0.50 -0.48
CA LEU A 610 -37.42 0.13 0.65
C LEU A 610 -37.83 0.87 1.94
N LEU A 611 -38.03 2.19 1.88
CA LEU A 611 -38.45 3.01 3.02
C LEU A 611 -39.84 2.64 3.55
N LYS A 612 -40.76 2.25 2.65
CA LYS A 612 -42.11 1.80 2.98
C LYS A 612 -42.13 0.42 3.63
N ASN A 613 -41.20 -0.48 3.30
CA ASN A 613 -41.26 -1.88 3.75
C ASN A 613 -40.26 -2.25 4.85
N ALA A 614 -39.21 -1.44 5.07
CA ALA A 614 -38.20 -1.66 6.11
C ALA A 614 -38.65 -1.07 7.46
N THR A 615 -39.22 -1.91 8.32
CA THR A 615 -39.81 -1.48 9.61
C THR A 615 -38.79 -1.32 10.73
N MET A 616 -37.61 -1.93 10.61
CA MET A 616 -36.51 -1.86 11.60
C MET A 616 -35.30 -1.06 11.08
N LEU A 617 -35.48 -0.25 10.04
CA LEU A 617 -34.41 0.53 9.43
C LEU A 617 -33.85 1.55 10.44
N GLU A 618 -32.55 1.52 10.68
CA GLU A 618 -31.82 2.43 11.56
C GLU A 618 -31.07 3.49 10.75
N LYS A 619 -30.41 3.05 9.68
CA LYS A 619 -29.54 3.90 8.86
C LYS A 619 -29.76 3.68 7.37
N PHE A 620 -29.95 4.76 6.64
CA PHE A 620 -29.90 4.82 5.19
C PHE A 620 -28.80 5.81 4.80
N MET A 621 -27.69 5.30 4.29
CA MET A 621 -26.60 6.13 3.76
C MET A 621 -26.68 6.27 2.26
N VAL A 622 -26.42 7.46 1.75
CA VAL A 622 -26.20 7.74 0.33
C VAL A 622 -24.86 8.45 0.18
N ALA A 623 -23.89 7.77 -0.40
CA ALA A 623 -22.57 8.32 -0.72
C ALA A 623 -22.46 8.59 -2.22
N ALA A 624 -22.06 9.80 -2.60
CA ALA A 624 -21.82 10.17 -4.00
C ALA A 624 -20.32 10.21 -4.32
N ILE A 625 -19.97 9.98 -5.59
CA ILE A 625 -18.60 10.19 -6.07
C ILE A 625 -18.34 11.69 -6.25
N LEU A 626 -17.35 12.23 -5.55
CA LEU A 626 -16.82 13.57 -5.79
C LEU A 626 -15.81 13.57 -6.95
N LYS A 627 -16.26 13.84 -8.18
CA LYS A 627 -15.37 14.30 -9.27
C LYS A 627 -15.18 15.82 -9.17
N GLY A 628 -14.21 16.27 -8.36
CA GLY A 628 -13.85 17.70 -8.21
C GLY A 628 -14.50 18.41 -7.02
N SER A 629 -14.59 19.75 -7.06
CA SER A 629 -14.95 20.57 -5.88
C SER A 629 -16.44 20.88 -5.71
N ASN A 630 -17.34 20.36 -6.56
CA ASN A 630 -18.78 20.63 -6.47
C ASN A 630 -19.58 19.32 -6.49
N ALA A 631 -20.38 19.08 -5.44
CA ALA A 631 -21.48 18.12 -5.52
C ALA A 631 -22.45 18.54 -6.64
N SER A 632 -22.89 17.59 -7.47
CA SER A 632 -23.88 17.88 -8.53
C SER A 632 -25.12 18.57 -7.93
N ARG A 633 -25.70 19.55 -8.63
CA ARG A 633 -27.01 20.15 -8.25
C ARG A 633 -28.12 19.09 -8.12
N ASP A 634 -27.92 17.93 -8.72
CA ASP A 634 -28.88 16.83 -8.68
C ASP A 634 -28.82 16.05 -7.36
N TYR A 635 -27.69 16.10 -6.64
CA TYR A 635 -27.54 15.48 -5.32
C TYR A 635 -28.39 16.18 -4.25
N VAL A 636 -28.46 17.52 -4.27
CA VAL A 636 -29.29 18.29 -3.33
C VAL A 636 -30.79 18.06 -3.59
N LYS A 637 -31.19 17.90 -4.86
CA LYS A 637 -32.59 17.55 -5.20
C LYS A 637 -32.94 16.14 -4.72
N MET A 638 -32.01 15.19 -4.86
CA MET A 638 -32.15 13.84 -4.32
C MET A 638 -32.43 13.85 -2.84
N GLU A 639 -31.59 14.58 -2.09
CA GLU A 639 -31.70 14.67 -0.64
C GLU A 639 -33.11 15.14 -0.25
N HIS A 640 -33.60 16.21 -0.88
CA HIS A 640 -34.94 16.70 -0.62
C HIS A 640 -36.04 15.68 -0.96
N GLU A 641 -35.91 14.95 -2.07
CA GLU A 641 -36.91 13.97 -2.52
C GLU A 641 -36.93 12.72 -1.63
N PHE A 642 -35.76 12.15 -1.30
CA PHE A 642 -35.65 10.99 -0.43
C PHE A 642 -36.13 11.30 0.99
N LEU A 643 -35.83 12.50 1.49
CA LEU A 643 -36.32 12.96 2.79
C LEU A 643 -37.84 13.13 2.82
N SER A 644 -38.48 13.39 1.67
CA SER A 644 -39.94 13.56 1.54
C SER A 644 -40.73 12.25 1.59
N PHE A 645 -40.09 11.09 1.35
CA PHE A 645 -40.79 9.81 1.31
C PHE A 645 -41.23 9.32 2.69
N PRO A 646 -42.42 8.70 2.80
CA PRO A 646 -42.89 8.13 4.05
C PRO A 646 -42.01 6.95 4.47
N ARG A 647 -41.74 6.86 5.77
CA ARG A 647 -40.87 5.83 6.37
C ARG A 647 -41.70 4.97 7.31
N SER A 648 -41.56 3.66 7.19
CA SER A 648 -42.22 2.72 8.13
C SER A 648 -41.46 2.55 9.44
N SER A 649 -40.14 2.77 9.44
CA SER A 649 -39.34 2.82 10.66
C SER A 649 -39.30 4.25 11.25
N PRO A 650 -39.67 4.45 12.52
CA PRO A 650 -39.57 5.75 13.18
C PRO A 650 -38.12 6.14 13.52
N ASN A 651 -37.20 5.16 13.53
CA ASN A 651 -35.78 5.36 13.90
C ASN A 651 -34.86 5.56 12.68
N ALA A 652 -35.42 5.52 11.46
CA ALA A 652 -34.62 5.60 10.25
C ALA A 652 -33.98 6.98 10.06
N SER A 653 -32.65 7.01 10.18
CA SER A 653 -31.82 8.17 9.81
C SER A 653 -31.38 8.07 8.35
N ILE A 654 -31.68 9.09 7.55
CA ILE A 654 -31.16 9.20 6.17
C ILE A 654 -29.97 10.16 6.22
N VAL A 655 -28.79 9.69 5.80
CA VAL A 655 -27.53 10.42 5.86
C VAL A 655 -26.94 10.49 4.46
N PHE A 656 -26.62 11.71 4.04
CA PHE A 656 -25.94 12.00 2.79
C PHE A 656 -24.48 12.32 3.09
N SER A 657 -23.55 11.63 2.43
CA SER A 657 -22.12 11.90 2.52
C SER A 657 -21.56 12.16 1.13
N SER A 658 -20.89 13.30 0.98
CA SER A 658 -20.12 13.66 -0.21
C SER A 658 -18.67 13.27 -0.06
#